data_AF-A0ABC9ANY5-F1
#
_entry.id   AF-A0ABC9ANY5-F1
#
_cell.length_a   1.000
_cell.length_b   1.000
_cell.length_c   1.000
_cell.angle_alpha   90.00
_cell.angle_beta   90.00
_cell.angle_gamma   90.00
#
_symmetry.space_group_name_H-M   'P 1'
#
loop_
_entity.id
_entity.type
_entity.pdbx_description
1 polymer ?
#
loop_
_entity_poly.entity_id
_entity_poly.type
_entity_poly.pdbx_seq_one_letter_code
_entity_poly.pdbx_strand_id
1 'polypeptide(L)'
;MSFADDEPPPANSSAGTNLVRDRVRLAAYINDKAPLEENTQEPQEVLLEVTDTSSAGERSGLDLVAVLDVSTSMDNDGKLDKLKTAMKFVISKLGPMDRLSIVSFASNARQWCGLRLMTIDAKEEIKDIIGKLSANGATNMRDGLMMGLQVLDGRRYKSGRVSSNVLMSDGEEYPKPEPLRSASDVSIGDVAVYTFGFGKNHDPKVLQAIASNSQGGTFLYVRDEDSLTKRFAEIMAGLLSVVVQDLELSVWPQRGHSTIKEVVAGSYLPKPTEDGHHGYSVRFGDLFCGEVRKVIVHLLLPAVHRGYRTTVIYAQCSYRTQGKTFYSPPDQPLRCSIQRTGSASQYATKKPEVEEELDRIQYVNMIEKASVMENEESARGKLEEAQKVLEAKQPNRMVVILMAELQQLLQLKRWNDLLARLLEHLTSHRRQRGLNVFAPPRTAKFVEQAEKFDKNPNEPPPSVEDDVKEEEAEVAATMPVSEQRREPRLLGRPWELRSSEWCVWAMVVLCTVLAIGVIIAGVAVFAVYIFFKPKMPYLVVSDARLVLLQYDQGGTIQSLQMSITIRAENNNSKADATFSSVDLALGFHGTDVVLLRSEPFTVPRESSLPLPYNVAVAPGPALDTAGMQAMDESLKAGVVPFDLFGKARTRWKVGVFVKIRYWTRISCRLRFFFPGNGTVMPTDRDRCRSK
;
A
#
# COMPACT_ATOMS: atom_id res chain seq x y z
N MET A 1 38.08 -20.93 3.62
CA MET A 1 36.97 -21.88 3.81
C MET A 1 36.20 -21.93 2.50
N SER A 2 35.80 -23.11 2.00
CA SER A 2 35.02 -23.21 0.76
C SER A 2 33.54 -22.98 1.06
N PHE A 3 32.95 -21.92 0.51
CA PHE A 3 31.55 -21.51 0.64
C PHE A 3 30.59 -22.40 -0.18
N ALA A 4 30.69 -23.72 0.00
CA ALA A 4 30.18 -24.74 -0.92
C ALA A 4 29.04 -25.60 -0.32
N ASP A 5 28.42 -25.16 0.77
CA ASP A 5 27.46 -25.89 1.61
C ASP A 5 25.99 -25.45 1.42
N ASP A 6 25.69 -24.78 0.31
CA ASP A 6 24.33 -24.37 -0.07
C ASP A 6 23.39 -25.58 -0.26
N GLU A 7 22.32 -25.64 0.54
CA GLU A 7 21.28 -26.66 0.40
C GLU A 7 20.46 -26.47 -0.91
N PRO A 8 20.15 -27.54 -1.66
CA PRO A 8 19.31 -27.47 -2.85
C PRO A 8 17.87 -27.12 -2.48
N PRO A 9 17.20 -26.22 -3.23
CA PRO A 9 15.79 -25.93 -2.97
C PRO A 9 14.93 -27.20 -3.17
N PRO A 10 13.79 -27.31 -2.48
CA PRO A 10 12.87 -28.44 -2.65
C PRO A 10 12.50 -28.65 -4.12
N ALA A 11 12.48 -29.90 -4.56
CA ALA A 11 12.10 -30.26 -5.93
C ALA A 11 10.63 -29.88 -6.17
N ASN A 12 10.39 -28.90 -7.06
CA ASN A 12 9.09 -28.44 -7.56
C ASN A 12 8.05 -27.99 -6.50
N SER A 13 7.82 -26.68 -6.39
CA SER A 13 6.55 -26.14 -5.86
C SER A 13 5.76 -25.27 -6.86
N SER A 14 6.21 -25.13 -8.12
CA SER A 14 5.45 -24.36 -9.13
C SER A 14 5.51 -24.92 -10.55
N ALA A 15 6.01 -26.14 -10.75
CA ALA A 15 5.96 -26.81 -12.05
C ALA A 15 4.53 -27.31 -12.35
N GLY A 16 3.62 -26.40 -12.67
CA GLY A 16 2.27 -26.76 -13.08
C GLY A 16 1.22 -25.65 -13.13
N THR A 17 1.44 -24.49 -12.51
CA THR A 17 0.47 -23.38 -12.56
C THR A 17 0.58 -22.61 -13.87
N ASN A 18 -0.56 -22.30 -14.49
CA ASN A 18 -0.60 -21.46 -15.69
C ASN A 18 0.01 -20.09 -15.36
N LEU A 19 1.14 -19.74 -16.00
CA LEU A 19 1.78 -18.43 -15.84
C LEU A 19 0.80 -17.31 -16.24
N VAL A 20 0.32 -16.57 -15.25
CA VAL A 20 -0.55 -15.40 -15.44
C VAL A 20 0.30 -14.28 -16.02
N ARG A 21 -0.08 -13.78 -17.21
CA ARG A 21 0.66 -12.72 -17.94
C ARG A 21 0.44 -11.31 -17.37
N ASP A 22 -0.52 -11.14 -16.49
CA ASP A 22 -1.03 -9.84 -16.03
C ASP A 22 -0.63 -9.55 -14.58
N ARG A 23 0.64 -9.79 -14.20
CA ARG A 23 1.11 -9.54 -12.82
C ARG A 23 1.47 -8.08 -12.57
N VAL A 24 1.91 -7.37 -13.59
CA VAL A 24 2.25 -5.94 -13.50
C VAL A 24 1.27 -5.13 -14.35
N ARG A 25 0.72 -4.06 -13.77
CA ARG A 25 -0.09 -3.07 -14.49
C ARG A 25 0.70 -1.77 -14.63
N LEU A 26 0.88 -1.31 -15.86
CA LEU A 26 1.40 0.02 -16.17
C LEU A 26 0.25 0.96 -16.55
N ALA A 27 0.10 2.06 -15.81
CA ALA A 27 -0.88 3.13 -16.06
C ALA A 27 -0.16 4.47 -16.28
N ALA A 28 -0.83 5.39 -17.00
CA ALA A 28 -0.29 6.72 -17.24
C ALA A 28 -1.34 7.82 -17.01
N TYR A 29 -0.89 8.91 -16.39
CA TYR A 29 -1.70 10.09 -16.08
C TYR A 29 -1.01 11.33 -16.66
N ILE A 30 -1.72 12.02 -17.54
CA ILE A 30 -1.26 13.22 -18.26
C ILE A 30 -2.45 14.14 -18.51
N ASN A 31 -2.24 15.45 -18.56
CA ASN A 31 -3.29 16.38 -18.99
C ASN A 31 -3.65 16.15 -20.46
N ASP A 32 -4.95 16.03 -20.75
CA ASP A 32 -5.41 15.62 -22.07
C ASP A 32 -5.28 16.72 -23.13
N LYS A 33 -5.00 17.96 -22.71
CA LYS A 33 -4.86 19.14 -23.58
C LYS A 33 -3.55 19.86 -23.28
N ALA A 34 -2.88 20.34 -24.32
CA ALA A 34 -1.71 21.21 -24.20
C ALA A 34 -1.81 22.38 -25.20
N PRO A 35 -1.14 23.53 -24.93
CA PRO A 35 -1.11 24.71 -25.81
C PRO A 35 -0.58 24.40 -27.22
N LEU A 36 -0.51 25.38 -28.13
CA LEU A 36 0.14 25.20 -29.44
C LEU A 36 1.60 25.66 -29.42
N GLU A 37 1.93 26.51 -28.47
CA GLU A 37 3.24 27.06 -28.18
C GLU A 37 4.17 25.98 -27.62
N GLU A 38 5.48 26.24 -27.72
CA GLU A 38 6.47 25.45 -27.01
C GLU A 38 6.38 25.67 -25.49
N ASN A 39 6.73 24.66 -24.70
CA ASN A 39 6.60 24.69 -23.24
C ASN A 39 7.97 24.53 -22.54
N THR A 40 8.96 25.30 -22.96
CA THR A 40 10.35 25.22 -22.45
C THR A 40 10.45 25.52 -20.95
N GLN A 41 9.62 26.43 -20.42
CA GLN A 41 9.62 26.83 -19.02
C GLN A 41 8.84 25.88 -18.10
N GLU A 42 7.66 25.42 -18.53
CA GLU A 42 6.83 24.47 -17.76
C GLU A 42 6.58 23.20 -18.59
N PRO A 43 7.42 22.16 -18.41
CA PRO A 43 7.28 20.90 -19.12
C PRO A 43 5.93 20.23 -18.82
N GLN A 44 5.43 19.47 -19.80
CA GLN A 44 4.26 18.63 -19.63
C GLN A 44 4.65 17.44 -18.76
N GLU A 45 4.05 17.29 -17.57
CA GLU A 45 4.32 16.12 -16.73
C GLU A 45 3.46 14.93 -17.15
N VAL A 46 4.07 13.75 -17.10
CA VAL A 46 3.42 12.45 -17.26
C VAL A 46 3.78 11.60 -16.05
N LEU A 47 2.77 11.21 -15.29
CA LEU A 47 2.94 10.20 -14.24
C LEU A 47 2.75 8.81 -14.84
N LEU A 48 3.74 7.95 -14.68
CA LEU A 48 3.64 6.52 -14.94
C LEU A 48 3.56 5.79 -13.61
N GLU A 49 2.55 4.94 -13.47
CA GLU A 49 2.31 4.13 -12.27
C GLU A 49 2.43 2.66 -12.63
N VAL A 50 3.35 1.96 -11.96
CA VAL A 50 3.57 0.52 -12.07
C VAL A 50 3.07 -0.14 -10.81
N THR A 51 2.12 -1.06 -10.93
CA THR A 51 1.49 -1.74 -9.80
C THR A 51 1.63 -3.25 -9.94
N ASP A 52 2.03 -3.94 -8.88
CA ASP A 52 1.86 -5.39 -8.81
C ASP A 52 0.37 -5.73 -8.53
N THR A 53 -0.15 -6.70 -9.27
CA THR A 53 -1.54 -7.17 -9.21
C THR A 53 -1.63 -8.66 -8.85
N SER A 54 -0.51 -9.23 -8.41
CA SER A 54 -0.38 -10.65 -8.09
C SER A 54 -0.97 -10.97 -6.72
N SER A 55 -1.18 -12.26 -6.44
CA SER A 55 -1.42 -12.73 -5.08
C SER A 55 -0.11 -13.16 -4.42
N ALA A 56 0.00 -12.95 -3.11
CA ALA A 56 1.21 -13.29 -2.36
C ALA A 56 1.42 -14.80 -2.13
N GLY A 57 0.47 -15.66 -2.55
CA GLY A 57 0.63 -17.12 -2.54
C GLY A 57 1.61 -17.66 -3.58
N GLU A 58 1.96 -16.85 -4.60
CA GLU A 58 2.87 -17.23 -5.68
C GLU A 58 4.29 -16.66 -5.50
N ARG A 59 4.67 -16.37 -4.25
CA ARG A 59 5.96 -15.73 -3.91
C ARG A 59 7.17 -16.56 -4.32
N SER A 60 8.27 -15.88 -4.58
CA SER A 60 9.57 -16.54 -4.75
C SER A 60 10.17 -16.95 -3.40
N GLY A 61 11.00 -18.00 -3.39
CA GLY A 61 11.76 -18.37 -2.21
C GLY A 61 12.81 -17.30 -1.88
N LEU A 62 12.98 -16.99 -0.59
CA LEU A 62 13.91 -15.96 -0.11
C LEU A 62 15.24 -16.60 0.33
N ASP A 63 16.35 -16.01 -0.08
CA ASP A 63 17.68 -16.22 0.49
C ASP A 63 18.05 -15.00 1.32
N LEU A 64 17.92 -15.14 2.64
CA LEU A 64 18.17 -14.08 3.60
C LEU A 64 19.50 -14.30 4.29
N VAL A 65 20.35 -13.28 4.32
CA VAL A 65 21.53 -13.26 5.17
C VAL A 65 21.34 -12.20 6.24
N ALA A 66 21.29 -12.63 7.50
CA ALA A 66 21.22 -11.74 8.64
C ALA A 66 22.65 -11.44 9.11
N VAL A 67 23.07 -10.19 8.95
CA VAL A 67 24.38 -9.65 9.36
C VAL A 67 24.18 -8.84 10.64
N LEU A 68 24.60 -9.40 11.76
CA LEU A 68 24.20 -8.96 13.09
C LEU A 68 25.39 -8.42 13.90
N ASP A 69 25.28 -7.20 14.38
CA ASP A 69 26.23 -6.62 15.32
C ASP A 69 26.17 -7.35 16.68
N VAL A 70 27.32 -7.82 17.14
CA VAL A 70 27.54 -8.42 18.47
C VAL A 70 28.72 -7.75 19.17
N SER A 71 28.97 -6.48 18.88
CA SER A 71 29.96 -5.66 19.59
C SER A 71 29.56 -5.39 21.04
N THR A 72 30.50 -4.91 21.85
CA THR A 72 30.27 -4.67 23.28
C THR A 72 29.10 -3.71 23.57
N SER A 73 28.75 -2.79 22.66
CA SER A 73 27.62 -1.87 22.85
C SER A 73 26.26 -2.59 22.90
N MET A 74 26.15 -3.75 22.27
CA MET A 74 24.94 -4.59 22.26
C MET A 74 24.65 -5.27 23.60
N ASP A 75 25.61 -5.29 24.53
CA ASP A 75 25.39 -5.82 25.90
C ASP A 75 24.59 -4.84 26.77
N ASN A 76 24.48 -3.57 26.36
CA ASN A 76 23.77 -2.55 27.12
C ASN A 76 22.26 -2.67 26.95
N ASP A 77 21.51 -2.34 28.01
CA ASP A 77 20.05 -2.15 28.01
C ASP A 77 19.23 -3.30 27.38
N GLY A 78 19.77 -4.53 27.43
CA GLY A 78 19.15 -5.72 26.84
C GLY A 78 19.03 -5.68 25.31
N LYS A 79 19.85 -4.89 24.62
CA LYS A 79 19.82 -4.75 23.16
C LYS A 79 20.04 -6.07 22.43
N LEU A 80 21.04 -6.85 22.84
CA LEU A 80 21.29 -8.18 22.27
C LEU A 80 20.10 -9.13 22.50
N ASP A 81 19.42 -9.05 23.64
CA ASP A 81 18.23 -9.87 23.90
C ASP A 81 17.04 -9.48 23.04
N LYS A 82 16.84 -8.17 22.80
CA LYS A 82 15.87 -7.67 21.82
C LYS A 82 16.19 -8.17 20.41
N LEU A 83 17.47 -8.14 20.01
CA LEU A 83 17.91 -8.68 18.72
C LEU A 83 17.64 -10.19 18.62
N LYS A 84 18.01 -10.96 19.64
CA LYS A 84 17.74 -12.41 19.69
C LYS A 84 16.26 -12.70 19.57
N THR A 85 15.42 -11.93 20.25
CA THR A 85 13.95 -12.06 20.19
C THR A 85 13.44 -11.75 18.79
N ALA A 86 13.86 -10.63 18.19
CA ALA A 86 13.47 -10.26 16.83
C ALA A 86 13.91 -11.32 15.79
N MET A 87 15.11 -11.88 15.93
CA MET A 87 15.59 -12.95 15.03
C MET A 87 14.82 -14.25 15.19
N LYS A 88 14.39 -14.61 16.41
CA LYS A 88 13.50 -15.77 16.63
C LYS A 88 12.15 -15.58 15.93
N PHE A 89 11.62 -14.35 15.91
CA PHE A 89 10.43 -14.02 15.11
C PHE A 89 10.69 -14.23 13.62
N VAL A 90 11.78 -13.66 13.07
CA VAL A 90 12.16 -13.82 11.66
C VAL A 90 12.27 -15.30 11.28
N ILE A 91 13.00 -16.10 12.06
CA ILE A 91 13.16 -17.55 11.84
C ILE A 91 11.81 -18.26 11.83
N SER A 92 10.89 -17.86 12.70
CA SER A 92 9.55 -18.46 12.78
C SER A 92 8.70 -18.13 11.54
N LYS A 93 8.77 -16.88 11.06
CA LYS A 93 8.04 -16.40 9.87
C LYS A 93 8.50 -17.03 8.56
N LEU A 94 9.80 -17.31 8.41
CA LEU A 94 10.33 -17.92 7.20
C LEU A 94 9.69 -19.28 6.90
N GLY A 95 9.46 -19.58 5.63
CA GLY A 95 8.88 -20.82 5.17
C GLY A 95 9.89 -21.88 4.77
N PRO A 96 9.47 -23.14 4.57
CA PRO A 96 10.37 -24.23 4.19
C PRO A 96 11.07 -24.05 2.83
N MET A 97 10.58 -23.13 1.99
CA MET A 97 11.21 -22.76 0.71
C MET A 97 12.29 -21.67 0.86
N ASP A 98 12.38 -21.03 2.03
CA ASP A 98 13.30 -19.95 2.31
C ASP A 98 14.60 -20.49 2.91
N ARG A 99 15.70 -19.76 2.68
CA ARG A 99 17.01 -20.04 3.24
C ARG A 99 17.49 -18.88 4.10
N LEU A 100 18.14 -19.22 5.22
CA LEU A 100 18.72 -18.24 6.14
C LEU A 100 20.18 -18.60 6.44
N SER A 101 21.03 -17.59 6.40
CA SER A 101 22.40 -17.63 6.91
C SER A 101 22.57 -16.57 7.99
N ILE A 102 23.28 -16.92 9.07
CA ILE A 102 23.60 -15.99 10.16
C ILE A 102 25.07 -15.62 10.08
N VAL A 103 25.33 -14.32 9.95
CA VAL A 103 26.65 -13.71 10.07
C VAL A 103 26.59 -12.78 11.27
N SER A 104 27.53 -12.90 12.20
CA SER A 104 27.72 -11.90 13.26
C SER A 104 29.00 -11.13 13.01
N PHE A 105 29.07 -9.87 13.41
CA PHE A 105 30.31 -9.12 13.39
C PHE A 105 30.54 -8.38 14.70
N ALA A 106 31.81 -8.31 15.07
CA ALA A 106 32.33 -7.41 16.09
C ALA A 106 33.68 -6.90 15.58
N SER A 107 34.81 -7.23 16.21
CA SER A 107 36.14 -6.91 15.64
C SER A 107 36.40 -7.62 14.30
N ASN A 108 35.81 -8.81 14.12
CA ASN A 108 35.83 -9.59 12.87
C ASN A 108 34.43 -10.12 12.59
N ALA A 109 34.14 -10.43 11.33
CA ALA A 109 32.95 -11.15 10.91
C ALA A 109 33.10 -12.65 11.13
N ARG A 110 32.00 -13.31 11.48
CA ARG A 110 31.89 -14.76 11.62
C ARG A 110 30.57 -15.23 11.03
N GLN A 111 30.66 -16.13 10.07
CA GLN A 111 29.53 -16.90 9.60
C GLN A 111 29.26 -18.07 10.57
N TRP A 112 28.04 -18.20 11.07
CA TRP A 112 27.63 -19.28 11.97
C TRP A 112 27.04 -20.48 11.24
N CYS A 113 26.40 -20.25 10.09
CA CYS A 113 25.88 -21.28 9.21
C CYS A 113 25.89 -20.82 7.74
N GLY A 114 25.92 -21.77 6.81
CA GLY A 114 25.60 -21.56 5.39
C GLY A 114 24.13 -21.17 5.18
N LEU A 115 23.74 -20.97 3.92
CA LEU A 115 22.33 -20.82 3.55
C LEU A 115 21.61 -22.16 3.69
N ARG A 116 20.86 -22.28 4.78
CA ARG A 116 20.08 -23.48 5.13
C ARG A 116 18.61 -23.30 4.85
N LEU A 117 17.90 -24.32 4.40
CA LEU A 117 16.44 -24.29 4.28
C LEU A 117 15.77 -24.23 5.65
N MET A 118 14.71 -23.43 5.78
CA MET A 118 13.97 -23.28 7.04
C MET A 118 12.99 -24.43 7.29
N THR A 119 13.53 -25.65 7.34
CA THR A 119 12.82 -26.83 7.87
C THR A 119 12.59 -26.70 9.38
N ILE A 120 11.70 -27.53 9.95
CA ILE A 120 11.39 -27.49 11.38
C ILE A 120 12.67 -27.65 12.22
N ASP A 121 13.50 -28.64 11.91
CA ASP A 121 14.74 -28.90 12.65
C ASP A 121 15.76 -27.77 12.45
N ALA A 122 15.91 -27.27 11.22
CA ALA A 122 16.82 -26.17 10.93
C ALA A 122 16.45 -24.88 11.66
N LYS A 123 15.14 -24.60 11.81
CA LYS A 123 14.67 -23.44 12.59
C LYS A 123 15.11 -23.55 14.05
N GLU A 124 14.96 -24.71 14.69
CA GLU A 124 15.40 -24.89 16.07
C GLU A 124 16.92 -24.79 16.21
N GLU A 125 17.69 -25.41 15.32
CA GLU A 125 19.15 -25.32 15.33
C GLU A 125 19.65 -23.88 15.16
N ILE A 126 19.01 -23.08 14.30
CA ILE A 126 19.39 -21.67 14.09
C ILE A 126 18.94 -20.80 15.27
N LYS A 127 17.79 -21.09 15.91
CA LYS A 127 17.39 -20.43 17.16
C LYS A 127 18.42 -20.69 18.27
N ASP A 128 19.00 -21.89 18.35
CA ASP A 128 20.08 -22.20 19.27
C ASP A 128 21.37 -21.43 18.95
N ILE A 129 21.71 -21.26 17.66
CA ILE A 129 22.82 -20.39 17.23
C ILE A 129 22.58 -18.96 17.71
N ILE A 130 21.39 -18.40 17.48
CA ILE A 130 21.02 -17.05 17.93
C ILE A 130 21.12 -16.94 19.46
N GLY A 131 20.69 -17.97 20.20
CA GLY A 131 20.80 -18.01 21.66
C GLY A 131 22.24 -17.89 22.18
N LYS A 132 23.19 -18.48 21.45
CA LYS A 132 24.63 -18.49 21.77
C LYS A 132 25.38 -17.21 21.41
N LEU A 133 24.76 -16.26 20.70
CA LEU A 133 25.40 -14.98 20.41
C LEU A 133 25.70 -14.24 21.71
N SER A 134 26.89 -13.66 21.81
CA SER A 134 27.38 -12.92 22.98
C SER A 134 28.07 -11.65 22.53
N ALA A 135 27.81 -10.53 23.21
CA ALA A 135 28.40 -9.25 22.90
C ALA A 135 29.89 -9.22 23.30
N ASN A 136 30.80 -8.98 22.35
CA ASN A 136 32.22 -8.79 22.61
C ASN A 136 32.95 -8.19 21.39
N GLY A 137 33.71 -7.12 21.61
CA GLY A 137 34.67 -6.58 20.63
C GLY A 137 34.25 -5.22 20.06
N ALA A 138 34.97 -4.79 19.02
CA ALA A 138 34.70 -3.55 18.28
C ALA A 138 33.56 -3.73 17.26
N THR A 139 33.35 -2.76 16.37
CA THR A 139 32.21 -2.74 15.41
C THR A 139 32.71 -2.65 13.96
N ASN A 140 33.23 -3.76 13.42
CA ASN A 140 33.74 -3.84 12.06
C ASN A 140 32.62 -4.14 11.05
N MET A 141 31.80 -3.12 10.79
CA MET A 141 30.63 -3.22 9.91
C MET A 141 31.01 -3.61 8.48
N ARG A 142 32.14 -3.11 7.97
CA ARG A 142 32.64 -3.44 6.63
C ARG A 142 32.87 -4.94 6.45
N ASP A 143 33.55 -5.57 7.40
CA ASP A 143 33.83 -7.02 7.34
C ASP A 143 32.53 -7.83 7.40
N GLY A 144 31.59 -7.43 8.27
CA GLY A 144 30.26 -8.02 8.34
C GLY A 144 29.50 -7.95 7.01
N LEU A 145 29.43 -6.76 6.41
CA LEU A 145 28.77 -6.53 5.12
C LEU A 145 29.44 -7.32 4.00
N MET A 146 30.77 -7.32 3.92
CA MET A 146 31.52 -8.07 2.92
C MET A 146 31.26 -9.58 3.05
N MET A 147 31.25 -10.13 4.27
CA MET A 147 30.94 -11.53 4.50
C MET A 147 29.50 -11.88 4.10
N GLY A 148 28.52 -11.03 4.44
CA GLY A 148 27.13 -11.25 4.05
C GLY A 148 26.92 -11.24 2.53
N LEU A 149 27.60 -10.33 1.82
CA LEU A 149 27.60 -10.30 0.35
C LEU A 149 28.28 -11.53 -0.25
N GLN A 150 29.41 -11.98 0.32
CA GLN A 150 30.10 -13.19 -0.12
C GLN A 150 29.23 -14.45 0.00
N VAL A 151 28.43 -14.56 1.06
CA VAL A 151 27.47 -15.67 1.22
C VAL A 151 26.46 -15.69 0.06
N LEU A 152 25.89 -14.54 -0.30
CA LEU A 152 24.92 -14.45 -1.40
C LEU A 152 25.56 -14.63 -2.78
N ASP A 153 26.80 -14.19 -2.97
CA ASP A 153 27.52 -14.36 -4.23
C ASP A 153 27.92 -15.83 -4.46
N GLY A 154 28.33 -16.51 -3.39
CA GLY A 154 28.69 -17.94 -3.38
C GLY A 154 27.53 -18.91 -3.65
N ARG A 155 26.29 -18.42 -3.79
CA ARG A 155 25.11 -19.25 -4.01
C ARG A 155 25.21 -20.11 -5.25
N ARG A 156 24.90 -21.39 -5.10
CA ARG A 156 24.75 -22.34 -6.23
C ARG A 156 23.40 -22.21 -6.91
N TYR A 157 22.35 -21.98 -6.13
CA TYR A 157 20.97 -21.94 -6.60
C TYR A 157 20.44 -20.50 -6.56
N LYS A 158 20.59 -19.77 -7.68
CA LYS A 158 20.17 -18.36 -7.81
C LYS A 158 18.82 -18.18 -8.52
N SER A 159 18.42 -19.12 -9.38
CA SER A 159 17.26 -18.96 -10.27
C SER A 159 15.93 -18.98 -9.52
N GLY A 160 15.06 -18.00 -9.78
CA GLY A 160 13.70 -17.91 -9.22
C GLY A 160 13.65 -17.65 -7.72
N ARG A 161 14.73 -17.11 -7.14
CA ARG A 161 14.85 -16.79 -5.72
C ARG A 161 15.19 -15.31 -5.54
N VAL A 162 14.68 -14.74 -4.46
CA VAL A 162 15.02 -13.39 -4.01
C VAL A 162 16.23 -13.49 -3.10
N SER A 163 17.16 -12.55 -3.18
CA SER A 163 18.32 -12.50 -2.29
C SER A 163 18.42 -11.15 -1.61
N SER A 164 18.54 -11.16 -0.28
CA SER A 164 18.60 -9.94 0.51
C SER A 164 19.52 -10.10 1.71
N ASN A 165 20.26 -9.04 2.01
CA ASN A 165 20.97 -8.88 3.28
C ASN A 165 20.12 -8.03 4.21
N VAL A 166 20.07 -8.42 5.48
CA VAL A 166 19.63 -7.55 6.57
C VAL A 166 20.84 -7.30 7.46
N LEU A 167 21.30 -6.05 7.47
CA LEU A 167 22.41 -5.59 8.30
C LEU A 167 21.85 -4.80 9.48
N MET A 168 22.24 -5.13 10.70
CA MET A 168 21.85 -4.39 11.89
C MET A 168 23.08 -3.98 12.69
N SER A 169 23.11 -2.72 13.14
CA SER A 169 24.19 -2.14 13.95
C SER A 169 23.64 -1.18 14.99
N ASP A 170 24.23 -1.16 16.19
CA ASP A 170 23.86 -0.25 17.27
C ASP A 170 24.92 0.80 17.60
N GLY A 171 26.11 0.66 17.00
CA GLY A 171 27.26 1.54 17.20
C GLY A 171 27.84 2.11 15.90
N GLU A 172 28.85 2.95 16.07
CA GLU A 172 29.69 3.51 15.00
C GLU A 172 30.71 2.48 14.49
N GLU A 173 31.12 2.60 13.23
CA GLU A 173 32.14 1.74 12.62
C GLU A 173 33.53 1.90 13.30
N TYR A 174 34.12 0.78 13.76
CA TYR A 174 35.45 0.72 14.39
C TYR A 174 36.26 -0.54 13.99
N PRO A 175 37.59 -0.43 13.80
CA PRO A 175 38.37 0.81 13.80
C PRO A 175 37.97 1.70 12.61
N LYS A 176 38.08 3.03 12.75
CA LYS A 176 38.18 3.92 11.58
C LYS A 176 39.60 3.70 11.05
N PRO A 177 39.83 2.83 10.06
CA PRO A 177 41.20 2.48 9.74
C PRO A 177 41.71 3.56 8.79
N GLU A 178 42.71 4.33 9.18
CA GLU A 178 43.53 5.05 8.20
C GLU A 178 44.45 4.01 7.53
N PRO A 179 44.47 3.83 6.19
CA PRO A 179 43.77 4.57 5.13
C PRO A 179 42.67 3.74 4.43
N LEU A 180 41.83 3.00 5.16
CA LEU A 180 40.83 2.06 4.64
C LEU A 180 39.40 2.62 4.64
N ARG A 181 38.76 2.37 3.50
CA ARG A 181 37.41 2.68 3.06
C ARG A 181 36.30 2.25 4.06
N SER A 182 35.30 3.08 4.28
CA SER A 182 34.14 2.81 5.15
C SER A 182 33.27 1.67 4.60
N ALA A 183 32.41 1.06 5.43
CA ALA A 183 31.40 0.12 4.97
C ALA A 183 30.50 0.68 3.86
N SER A 184 30.29 2.00 3.82
CA SER A 184 29.54 2.69 2.75
C SER A 184 30.21 2.63 1.37
N ASP A 185 31.53 2.40 1.32
CA ASP A 185 32.32 2.28 0.09
C ASP A 185 32.35 0.85 -0.46
N VAL A 186 31.68 -0.11 0.18
CA VAL A 186 31.60 -1.50 -0.30
C VAL A 186 30.71 -1.55 -1.55
N SER A 187 31.22 -2.19 -2.61
CA SER A 187 30.40 -2.48 -3.79
C SER A 187 29.43 -3.62 -3.48
N ILE A 188 28.13 -3.32 -3.47
CA ILE A 188 27.08 -4.24 -3.03
C ILE A 188 26.63 -5.18 -4.17
N GLY A 189 26.73 -4.74 -5.43
CA GLY A 189 26.20 -5.48 -6.58
C GLY A 189 24.66 -5.48 -6.64
N ASP A 190 24.08 -6.46 -7.33
CA ASP A 190 22.64 -6.57 -7.59
C ASP A 190 21.88 -7.26 -6.44
N VAL A 191 22.11 -6.80 -5.21
CA VAL A 191 21.48 -7.33 -3.98
C VAL A 191 20.85 -6.19 -3.18
N ALA A 192 19.69 -6.43 -2.59
CA ALA A 192 19.07 -5.51 -1.65
C ALA A 192 19.75 -5.63 -0.27
N VAL A 193 20.16 -4.52 0.31
CA VAL A 193 20.67 -4.45 1.69
C VAL A 193 19.75 -3.58 2.52
N TYR A 194 19.05 -4.22 3.45
CA TYR A 194 18.19 -3.55 4.42
C TYR A 194 18.99 -3.29 5.68
N THR A 195 19.10 -2.04 6.08
CA THR A 195 19.95 -1.64 7.21
C THR A 195 19.10 -1.17 8.39
N PHE A 196 19.37 -1.68 9.58
CA PHE A 196 18.75 -1.27 10.84
C PHE A 196 19.75 -0.52 11.70
N GLY A 197 19.45 0.75 11.98
CA GLY A 197 20.16 1.54 13.01
C GLY A 197 19.46 1.39 14.34
N PHE A 198 20.10 0.74 15.32
CA PHE A 198 19.47 0.41 16.59
C PHE A 198 19.96 1.27 17.75
N GLY A 199 19.03 1.96 18.40
CA GLY A 199 19.30 2.86 19.50
C GLY A 199 20.05 4.13 19.06
N LYS A 200 20.37 4.99 20.01
CA LYS A 200 20.91 6.34 19.72
C LYS A 200 22.36 6.43 19.22
N ASN A 201 23.14 5.34 19.28
CA ASN A 201 24.60 5.35 19.07
C ASN A 201 25.05 4.85 17.69
N HIS A 202 24.11 4.42 16.83
CA HIS A 202 24.44 3.97 15.49
C HIS A 202 24.87 5.16 14.60
N ASP A 203 25.59 4.86 13.51
CA ASP A 203 25.86 5.84 12.45
C ASP A 203 24.75 5.78 11.37
N PRO A 204 23.75 6.68 11.38
CA PRO A 204 22.66 6.64 10.41
C PRO A 204 23.13 6.97 8.99
N LYS A 205 24.21 7.75 8.82
CA LYS A 205 24.70 8.14 7.49
C LYS A 205 25.35 6.94 6.80
N VAL A 206 26.18 6.18 7.52
CA VAL A 206 26.82 4.97 6.97
C VAL A 206 25.76 3.92 6.61
N LEU A 207 24.83 3.63 7.51
CA LEU A 207 23.77 2.65 7.25
C LEU A 207 22.85 3.09 6.11
N GLN A 208 22.44 4.35 6.07
CA GLN A 208 21.65 4.90 4.96
C GLN A 208 22.40 4.82 3.63
N ALA A 209 23.71 5.09 3.61
CA ALA A 209 24.52 5.01 2.40
C ALA A 209 24.60 3.57 1.89
N ILE A 210 24.82 2.59 2.78
CA ILE A 210 24.80 1.16 2.43
C ILE A 210 23.47 0.78 1.79
N ALA A 211 22.33 1.12 2.42
CA ALA A 211 21.02 0.82 1.86
C ALA A 211 20.77 1.52 0.51
N SER A 212 21.18 2.78 0.38
CA SER A 212 21.02 3.59 -0.84
C SER A 212 21.90 3.10 -1.99
N ASN A 213 23.07 2.56 -1.70
CA ASN A 213 23.99 1.98 -2.69
C ASN A 213 23.58 0.57 -3.13
N SER A 214 22.62 -0.06 -2.45
CA SER A 214 22.08 -1.39 -2.79
C SER A 214 20.90 -1.32 -3.78
N GLN A 215 20.51 -2.43 -4.39
CA GLN A 215 19.33 -2.47 -5.26
C GLN A 215 18.06 -2.72 -4.44
N GLY A 216 17.26 -1.69 -4.19
CA GLY A 216 15.95 -1.83 -3.52
C GLY A 216 15.99 -1.93 -1.99
N GLY A 217 17.16 -1.74 -1.37
CA GLY A 217 17.32 -1.67 0.09
C GLY A 217 16.82 -0.35 0.68
N THR A 218 16.48 -0.40 1.97
CA THR A 218 15.96 0.71 2.77
C THR A 218 16.66 0.78 4.13
N PHE A 219 16.75 1.97 4.70
CA PHE A 219 17.26 2.19 6.05
C PHE A 219 16.11 2.39 7.03
N LEU A 220 16.14 1.63 8.13
CA LEU A 220 15.13 1.69 9.18
C LEU A 220 15.79 2.08 10.50
N TYR A 221 15.26 3.14 11.13
CA TYR A 221 15.69 3.55 12.45
C TYR A 221 14.84 2.87 13.54
N VAL A 222 15.47 2.31 14.56
CA VAL A 222 14.80 1.69 15.71
C VAL A 222 15.30 2.36 16.97
N ARG A 223 14.45 3.11 17.68
CA ARG A 223 14.85 3.70 18.97
C ARG A 223 14.99 2.62 20.03
N ASP A 224 15.69 2.94 21.11
CA ASP A 224 15.86 2.03 22.25
C ASP A 224 14.51 1.61 22.87
N GLU A 225 13.50 2.49 22.81
CA GLU A 225 12.15 2.24 23.30
C GLU A 225 11.24 1.52 22.29
N ASP A 226 11.63 1.48 21.01
CA ASP A 226 10.82 0.87 19.96
C ASP A 226 10.99 -0.66 19.95
N SER A 227 9.97 -1.39 19.48
CA SER A 227 10.09 -2.84 19.28
C SER A 227 10.89 -3.13 18.02
N LEU A 228 12.04 -3.77 18.21
CA LEU A 228 12.87 -4.26 17.10
C LEU A 228 12.13 -5.32 16.27
N THR A 229 11.40 -6.22 16.94
CA THR A 229 10.61 -7.29 16.30
C THR A 229 9.59 -6.72 15.32
N LYS A 230 8.87 -5.64 15.68
CA LYS A 230 7.92 -4.97 14.78
C LYS A 230 8.61 -4.44 13.52
N ARG A 231 9.81 -3.88 13.67
CA ARG A 231 10.57 -3.27 12.57
C ARG A 231 11.12 -4.34 11.61
N PHE A 232 11.53 -5.48 12.14
CA PHE A 232 11.80 -6.66 11.31
C PHE A 232 10.53 -7.14 10.59
N ALA A 233 9.39 -7.17 11.28
CA ALA A 233 8.12 -7.62 10.69
C ALA A 233 7.70 -6.77 9.47
N GLU A 234 7.93 -5.46 9.50
CA GLU A 234 7.67 -4.56 8.37
C GLU A 234 8.46 -4.95 7.11
N ILE A 235 9.75 -5.25 7.24
CA ILE A 235 10.57 -5.69 6.10
C ILE A 235 10.17 -7.09 5.64
N MET A 236 9.96 -8.00 6.59
CA MET A 236 9.60 -9.38 6.27
C MET A 236 8.26 -9.48 5.53
N ALA A 237 7.30 -8.59 5.82
CA ALA A 237 6.04 -8.51 5.07
C ALA A 237 6.26 -8.22 3.58
N GLY A 238 7.27 -7.41 3.24
CA GLY A 238 7.68 -7.13 1.86
C GLY A 238 8.50 -8.27 1.25
N LEU A 239 9.57 -8.69 1.92
CA LEU A 239 10.47 -9.73 1.41
C LEU A 239 9.78 -11.07 1.15
N LEU A 240 8.82 -11.43 2.00
CA LEU A 240 8.03 -12.66 1.88
C LEU A 240 6.77 -12.48 1.01
N SER A 241 6.69 -11.39 0.25
CA SER A 241 5.63 -11.14 -0.73
C SER A 241 6.17 -10.73 -2.10
N VAL A 242 7.46 -10.97 -2.39
CA VAL A 242 8.03 -10.70 -3.71
C VAL A 242 7.49 -11.68 -4.74
N VAL A 243 6.87 -11.15 -5.79
CA VAL A 243 6.29 -11.94 -6.89
C VAL A 243 6.93 -11.59 -8.25
N VAL A 244 7.40 -10.35 -8.39
CA VAL A 244 7.97 -9.80 -9.63
C VAL A 244 9.44 -9.45 -9.37
N GLN A 245 10.31 -9.92 -10.27
CA GLN A 245 11.76 -9.71 -10.23
C GLN A 245 12.21 -8.88 -11.44
N ASP A 246 13.34 -8.17 -11.33
CA ASP A 246 13.92 -7.38 -12.42
C ASP A 246 12.94 -6.50 -13.19
N LEU A 247 12.06 -5.80 -12.47
CA LEU A 247 11.20 -4.81 -13.08
C LEU A 247 12.04 -3.67 -13.66
N GLU A 248 11.80 -3.39 -14.93
CA GLU A 248 12.41 -2.29 -15.67
C GLU A 248 11.34 -1.56 -16.46
N LEU A 249 11.28 -0.23 -16.31
CA LEU A 249 10.40 0.64 -17.09
C LEU A 249 11.20 1.33 -18.19
N SER A 250 10.80 1.13 -19.43
CA SER A 250 11.34 1.84 -20.59
C SER A 250 10.35 2.90 -21.05
N VAL A 251 10.83 4.12 -21.30
CA VAL A 251 10.05 5.26 -21.78
C VAL A 251 10.74 5.93 -22.95
N TRP A 252 9.99 6.33 -23.98
CA TRP A 252 10.58 7.04 -25.12
C TRP A 252 9.60 8.06 -25.75
N PRO A 253 10.10 9.19 -26.24
CA PRO A 253 9.27 10.23 -26.82
C PRO A 253 8.76 9.82 -28.22
N GLN A 254 7.64 10.40 -28.63
CA GLN A 254 7.25 10.38 -30.02
C GLN A 254 8.07 11.44 -30.79
N ARG A 255 8.91 10.99 -31.73
CA ARG A 255 9.74 11.88 -32.57
C ARG A 255 8.91 12.97 -33.26
N GLY A 256 9.40 14.21 -33.20
CA GLY A 256 8.75 15.39 -33.78
C GLY A 256 7.58 15.94 -32.96
N HIS A 257 7.14 15.24 -31.92
CA HIS A 257 5.98 15.63 -31.09
C HIS A 257 6.35 15.91 -29.64
N SER A 258 7.46 15.36 -29.15
CA SER A 258 7.97 15.64 -27.81
C SER A 258 9.47 15.36 -27.68
N THR A 259 10.06 15.80 -26.58
CA THR A 259 11.40 15.42 -26.11
C THR A 259 11.35 15.22 -24.60
N ILE A 260 12.03 14.20 -24.08
CA ILE A 260 12.14 13.99 -22.63
C ILE A 260 13.19 14.98 -22.10
N LYS A 261 12.78 15.86 -21.19
CA LYS A 261 13.67 16.76 -20.44
C LYS A 261 14.31 16.03 -19.28
N GLU A 262 13.50 15.30 -18.52
CA GLU A 262 13.89 14.66 -17.27
C GLU A 262 12.96 13.49 -16.94
N VAL A 263 13.51 12.47 -16.30
CA VAL A 263 12.78 11.33 -15.73
C VAL A 263 13.06 11.30 -14.24
N VAL A 264 12.05 11.55 -13.42
CA VAL A 264 12.14 11.57 -11.96
C VAL A 264 11.59 10.24 -11.42
N ALA A 265 12.50 9.40 -10.94
CA ALA A 265 12.19 8.07 -10.41
C ALA A 265 12.80 7.83 -9.01
N GLY A 266 12.84 8.86 -8.16
CA GLY A 266 13.40 8.76 -6.81
C GLY A 266 14.90 8.41 -6.83
N SER A 267 15.31 7.36 -6.13
CA SER A 267 16.72 6.90 -6.13
C SER A 267 17.06 5.93 -7.27
N TYR A 268 16.09 5.56 -8.11
CA TYR A 268 16.34 4.71 -9.27
C TYR A 268 16.88 5.57 -10.42
N LEU A 269 18.16 5.42 -10.73
CA LEU A 269 18.84 6.22 -11.75
C LEU A 269 18.33 5.86 -13.16
N PRO A 270 17.69 6.80 -13.88
CA PRO A 270 17.34 6.59 -15.27
C PRO A 270 18.59 6.49 -16.13
N LYS A 271 18.64 5.51 -17.03
CA LYS A 271 19.73 5.33 -17.99
C LYS A 271 19.21 5.57 -19.41
N PRO A 272 19.94 6.27 -20.28
CA PRO A 272 19.58 6.35 -21.69
C PRO A 272 19.50 4.96 -22.32
N THR A 273 18.52 4.78 -23.20
CA THR A 273 18.37 3.55 -24.00
C THR A 273 19.30 3.57 -25.21
N GLU A 274 19.86 2.41 -25.58
CA GLU A 274 20.78 2.25 -26.72
C GLU A 274 20.05 2.07 -28.06
N ASP A 275 18.72 1.98 -28.04
CA ASP A 275 17.84 1.67 -29.18
C ASP A 275 17.66 2.85 -30.17
N GLY A 276 18.30 4.00 -29.92
CA GLY A 276 18.24 5.18 -30.77
C GLY A 276 16.91 5.93 -30.71
N HIS A 277 16.00 5.59 -29.79
CA HIS A 277 14.72 6.28 -29.63
C HIS A 277 14.79 7.51 -28.71
N HIS A 278 15.98 7.88 -28.22
CA HIS A 278 16.18 8.92 -27.20
C HIS A 278 15.31 8.67 -25.95
N GLY A 279 15.12 7.39 -25.60
CA GLY A 279 14.37 6.96 -24.43
C GLY A 279 15.25 6.77 -23.20
N TYR A 280 14.60 6.47 -22.08
CA TYR A 280 15.24 6.14 -20.80
C TYR A 280 14.68 4.82 -20.25
N SER A 281 15.53 4.06 -19.59
CA SER A 281 15.19 2.87 -18.82
C SER A 281 15.42 3.13 -17.33
N VAL A 282 14.47 2.72 -16.49
CA VAL A 282 14.56 2.77 -15.03
C VAL A 282 14.44 1.35 -14.49
N ARG A 283 15.52 0.84 -13.89
CA ARG A 283 15.55 -0.49 -13.25
C ARG A 283 15.14 -0.38 -11.78
N PHE A 284 14.02 -1.00 -11.42
CA PHE A 284 13.51 -1.04 -10.05
C PHE A 284 13.96 -2.28 -9.27
N GLY A 285 14.29 -3.37 -9.98
CA GLY A 285 14.56 -4.66 -9.35
C GLY A 285 13.27 -5.35 -8.93
N ASP A 286 13.23 -5.87 -7.70
CA ASP A 286 12.08 -6.62 -7.22
C ASP A 286 10.90 -5.72 -6.84
N LEU A 287 9.67 -6.22 -7.02
CA LEU A 287 8.43 -5.56 -6.61
C LEU A 287 7.63 -6.48 -5.66
N PHE A 288 7.23 -5.95 -4.52
CA PHE A 288 6.41 -6.66 -3.52
C PHE A 288 4.95 -6.74 -3.97
N CYS A 289 4.21 -7.72 -3.43
CA CYS A 289 2.79 -7.88 -3.71
C CYS A 289 2.02 -6.60 -3.41
N GLY A 290 1.27 -6.08 -4.39
CA GLY A 290 0.51 -4.84 -4.25
C GLY A 290 1.34 -3.56 -4.13
N GLU A 291 2.66 -3.62 -4.28
CA GLU A 291 3.54 -2.44 -4.25
C GLU A 291 3.36 -1.59 -5.52
N VAL A 292 3.54 -0.28 -5.36
CA VAL A 292 3.39 0.71 -6.43
C VAL A 292 4.70 1.47 -6.62
N ARG A 293 5.07 1.70 -7.88
CA ARG A 293 6.17 2.56 -8.31
C ARG A 293 5.66 3.65 -9.23
N LYS A 294 5.99 4.89 -8.90
CA LYS A 294 5.61 6.08 -9.64
C LYS A 294 6.84 6.74 -10.27
N VAL A 295 6.71 7.18 -11.52
CA VAL A 295 7.73 7.92 -12.26
C VAL A 295 7.10 9.13 -12.91
N ILE A 296 7.68 10.31 -12.68
CA ILE A 296 7.30 11.53 -13.40
C ILE A 296 8.25 11.71 -14.58
N VAL A 297 7.70 11.86 -15.78
CA VAL A 297 8.45 12.24 -16.98
C VAL A 297 8.08 13.67 -17.37
N HIS A 298 9.08 14.54 -17.44
CA HIS A 298 8.92 15.91 -17.90
C HIS A 298 9.15 15.98 -19.41
N LEU A 299 8.12 16.36 -20.16
CA LEU A 299 8.14 16.43 -21.62
C LEU A 299 8.15 17.88 -22.13
N LEU A 300 9.07 18.14 -23.05
CA LEU A 300 9.05 19.32 -23.89
C LEU A 300 8.25 19.02 -25.16
N LEU A 301 7.36 19.92 -25.54
CA LEU A 301 6.48 19.88 -26.69
C LEU A 301 6.89 21.03 -27.63
N PRO A 302 7.08 20.78 -28.94
CA PRO A 302 7.48 21.82 -29.87
C PRO A 302 6.30 22.72 -30.26
N ALA A 303 6.60 23.94 -30.71
CA ALA A 303 5.61 24.84 -31.28
C ALA A 303 4.97 24.27 -32.55
N VAL A 304 3.66 24.45 -32.71
CA VAL A 304 2.86 23.93 -33.83
C VAL A 304 1.81 24.94 -34.29
N HIS A 305 1.46 24.95 -35.57
CA HIS A 305 0.56 25.97 -36.13
C HIS A 305 -0.93 25.59 -36.13
N ARG A 306 -1.26 24.31 -36.01
CA ARG A 306 -2.64 23.80 -36.02
C ARG A 306 -2.84 22.84 -34.88
N GLY A 307 -4.06 22.79 -34.33
CA GLY A 307 -4.41 21.82 -33.31
C GLY A 307 -4.53 20.41 -33.90
N TYR A 308 -4.04 19.42 -33.15
CA TYR A 308 -4.07 18.01 -33.55
C TYR A 308 -3.99 17.10 -32.31
N ARG A 309 -4.41 15.85 -32.47
CA ARG A 309 -4.25 14.81 -31.46
C ARG A 309 -3.03 13.97 -31.79
N THR A 310 -2.16 13.73 -30.82
CA THR A 310 -0.97 12.90 -31.02
C THR A 310 -0.57 12.15 -29.76
N THR A 311 0.13 11.03 -29.95
CA THR A 311 0.93 10.42 -28.90
C THR A 311 2.18 11.27 -28.66
N VAL A 312 2.53 11.46 -27.39
CA VAL A 312 3.72 12.22 -26.98
C VAL A 312 4.74 11.36 -26.25
N ILE A 313 4.34 10.26 -25.63
CA ILE A 313 5.29 9.34 -25.00
C ILE A 313 4.75 7.93 -25.04
N TYR A 314 5.68 6.98 -25.15
CA TYR A 314 5.44 5.56 -25.00
C TYR A 314 6.10 5.06 -23.72
N ALA A 315 5.48 4.06 -23.10
CA ALA A 315 6.02 3.40 -21.93
C ALA A 315 5.75 1.89 -21.99
N GLN A 316 6.71 1.09 -21.53
CA GLN A 316 6.52 -0.35 -21.39
C GLN A 316 7.38 -0.85 -20.23
N CYS A 317 6.80 -1.71 -19.39
CA CYS A 317 7.55 -2.42 -18.37
C CYS A 317 8.00 -3.78 -18.92
N SER A 318 9.19 -4.21 -18.56
CA SER A 318 9.61 -5.61 -18.64
C SER A 318 9.90 -6.12 -17.22
N TYR A 319 9.65 -7.39 -16.98
CA TYR A 319 9.85 -8.01 -15.67
C TYR A 319 10.03 -9.51 -15.78
N ARG A 320 10.58 -10.14 -14.73
CA ARG A 320 10.73 -11.59 -14.62
C ARG A 320 9.82 -12.17 -13.56
N THR A 321 9.25 -13.33 -13.86
CA THR A 321 8.48 -14.15 -12.92
C THR A 321 8.84 -15.61 -13.16
N GLN A 322 9.24 -16.33 -12.10
CA GLN A 322 9.68 -17.72 -12.17
C GLN A 322 10.76 -17.94 -13.26
N GLY A 323 11.66 -16.97 -13.42
CA GLY A 323 12.75 -17.02 -14.41
C GLY A 323 12.37 -16.72 -15.86
N LYS A 324 11.09 -16.43 -16.17
CA LYS A 324 10.64 -16.03 -17.52
C LYS A 324 10.37 -14.54 -17.58
N THR A 325 10.69 -13.92 -18.72
CA THR A 325 10.45 -12.49 -18.97
C THR A 325 9.06 -12.23 -19.53
N PHE A 326 8.42 -11.17 -19.03
CA PHE A 326 7.10 -10.68 -19.41
C PHE A 326 7.14 -9.17 -19.62
N TYR A 327 6.10 -8.64 -20.28
CA TYR A 327 5.95 -7.22 -20.57
C TYR A 327 4.60 -6.70 -20.09
N SER A 328 4.54 -5.43 -19.70
CA SER A 328 3.29 -4.71 -19.39
C SER A 328 3.27 -3.33 -20.05
N PRO A 329 2.31 -3.04 -20.95
CA PRO A 329 1.34 -3.98 -21.52
C PRO A 329 2.03 -5.07 -22.38
N PRO A 330 1.42 -6.26 -22.55
CA PRO A 330 2.07 -7.41 -23.16
C PRO A 330 2.27 -7.31 -24.67
N ASP A 331 1.31 -6.71 -25.39
CA ASP A 331 1.31 -6.72 -26.86
C ASP A 331 1.91 -5.44 -27.48
N GLN A 332 1.62 -4.29 -26.87
CA GLN A 332 2.05 -2.99 -27.37
C GLN A 332 2.40 -2.05 -26.23
N PRO A 333 3.37 -1.14 -26.43
CA PRO A 333 3.68 -0.12 -25.44
C PRO A 333 2.47 0.76 -25.17
N LEU A 334 2.34 1.17 -23.90
CA LEU A 334 1.35 2.16 -23.48
C LEU A 334 1.60 3.47 -24.21
N ARG A 335 0.54 4.06 -24.79
CA ARG A 335 0.63 5.31 -25.56
C ARG A 335 -0.06 6.43 -24.81
N CYS A 336 0.69 7.47 -24.43
CA CYS A 336 0.15 8.66 -23.80
C CYS A 336 -0.12 9.71 -24.88
N SER A 337 -1.40 10.07 -25.07
CA SER A 337 -1.81 11.00 -26.13
C SER A 337 -2.46 12.26 -25.57
N ILE A 338 -2.22 13.38 -26.23
CA ILE A 338 -2.75 14.69 -25.89
C ILE A 338 -3.42 15.35 -27.09
N GLN A 339 -4.25 16.36 -26.82
CA GLN A 339 -4.80 17.29 -27.80
C GLN A 339 -4.04 18.61 -27.74
N ARG A 340 -3.28 18.95 -28.80
CA ARG A 340 -2.69 20.28 -28.98
C ARG A 340 -3.81 21.24 -29.42
N THR A 341 -4.03 22.33 -28.69
CA THR A 341 -5.10 23.31 -28.98
C THR A 341 -4.78 24.70 -28.43
N GLY A 342 -5.16 25.77 -29.16
CA GLY A 342 -4.95 27.16 -28.72
C GLY A 342 -5.86 27.60 -27.57
N SER A 343 -6.84 26.77 -27.20
CA SER A 343 -7.70 26.99 -26.03
C SER A 343 -7.13 26.41 -24.73
N ALA A 344 -5.99 25.71 -24.79
CA ALA A 344 -5.38 25.10 -23.62
C ALA A 344 -4.53 26.14 -22.88
N SER A 345 -4.65 26.17 -21.56
CA SER A 345 -3.79 26.97 -20.69
C SER A 345 -2.59 26.13 -20.27
N GLN A 346 -1.41 26.76 -20.21
CA GLN A 346 -0.22 26.16 -19.58
C GLN A 346 -0.42 25.94 -18.08
N TYR A 347 -1.25 26.79 -17.45
CA TYR A 347 -1.64 26.71 -16.04
C TYR A 347 -2.91 25.87 -15.80
N ALA A 348 -3.22 24.95 -16.72
CA ALA A 348 -4.35 24.05 -16.52
C ALA A 348 -4.14 23.19 -15.27
N THR A 349 -5.21 22.98 -14.51
CA THR A 349 -5.18 22.09 -13.34
C THR A 349 -4.65 20.72 -13.75
N LYS A 350 -3.65 20.23 -13.01
CA LYS A 350 -3.05 18.92 -13.23
C LYS A 350 -4.04 17.82 -12.85
N LYS A 351 -3.87 16.61 -13.40
CA LYS A 351 -4.60 15.44 -12.88
C LYS A 351 -4.24 15.21 -11.41
N PRO A 352 -5.20 14.84 -10.55
CA PRO A 352 -4.97 14.68 -9.11
C PRO A 352 -3.80 13.74 -8.80
N GLU A 353 -3.65 12.64 -9.56
CA GLU A 353 -2.58 11.67 -9.35
C GLU A 353 -1.19 12.27 -9.61
N VAL A 354 -1.08 13.15 -10.62
CA VAL A 354 0.16 13.87 -10.95
C VAL A 354 0.46 14.89 -9.86
N GLU A 355 -0.53 15.65 -9.42
CA GLU A 355 -0.37 16.67 -8.37
C GLU A 355 0.06 16.04 -7.04
N GLU A 356 -0.59 14.96 -6.60
CA GLU A 356 -0.21 14.23 -5.39
C GLU A 356 1.25 13.75 -5.41
N GLU A 357 1.71 13.25 -6.55
CA GLU A 357 3.10 12.77 -6.69
C GLU A 357 4.11 13.93 -6.73
N LEU A 358 3.78 15.05 -7.37
CA LEU A 358 4.62 16.25 -7.34
C LEU A 358 4.72 16.85 -5.94
N ASP A 359 3.62 16.87 -5.18
CA ASP A 359 3.61 17.30 -3.77
C ASP A 359 4.55 16.44 -2.92
N ARG A 360 4.51 15.12 -3.14
CA ARG A 360 5.42 14.17 -2.48
C ARG A 360 6.88 14.43 -2.85
N ILE A 361 7.20 14.59 -4.12
CA ILE A 361 8.57 14.89 -4.58
C ILE A 361 9.06 16.21 -3.97
N GLN A 362 8.21 17.24 -3.92
CA GLN A 362 8.54 18.53 -3.30
C GLN A 362 8.85 18.37 -1.81
N TYR A 363 8.01 17.63 -1.07
CA TYR A 363 8.24 17.31 0.34
C TYR A 363 9.56 16.58 0.58
N VAL A 364 9.86 15.57 -0.22
CA VAL A 364 11.12 14.80 -0.13
C VAL A 364 12.33 15.70 -0.34
N ASN A 365 12.27 16.62 -1.31
CA ASN A 365 13.34 17.59 -1.54
C ASN A 365 13.54 18.54 -0.36
N MET A 366 12.48 18.87 0.40
CA MET A 366 12.59 19.70 1.60
C MET A 366 13.16 18.92 2.79
N ILE A 367 12.76 17.67 2.99
CA ILE A 367 13.37 16.77 3.99
C ILE A 367 14.85 16.56 3.68
N GLU A 368 15.22 16.39 2.41
CA GLU A 368 16.63 16.20 2.04
C GLU A 368 17.45 17.41 2.48
N LYS A 369 16.97 18.63 2.19
CA LYS A 369 17.60 19.86 2.65
C LYS A 369 17.73 19.88 4.18
N ALA A 370 16.71 19.43 4.93
CA ALA A 370 16.80 19.34 6.38
C ALA A 370 17.86 18.31 6.85
N SER A 371 17.97 17.18 6.17
CA SER A 371 18.88 16.08 6.54
C SER A 371 20.37 16.39 6.36
N VAL A 372 20.70 17.35 5.49
CA VAL A 372 22.08 17.78 5.23
C VAL A 372 22.49 19.00 6.05
N MET A 373 21.61 19.51 6.92
CA MET A 373 21.96 20.60 7.84
C MET A 373 22.96 20.14 8.90
N GLU A 374 23.79 21.08 9.36
CA GLU A 374 24.85 20.80 10.33
C GLU A 374 24.35 20.71 11.78
N ASN A 375 23.19 21.32 12.07
CA ASN A 375 22.63 21.40 13.41
C ASN A 375 21.11 21.28 13.40
N GLU A 376 20.57 20.97 14.58
CA GLU A 376 19.14 20.73 14.80
C GLU A 376 18.28 21.95 14.47
N GLU A 377 18.70 23.15 14.88
CA GLU A 377 17.94 24.39 14.68
C GLU A 377 17.71 24.67 13.19
N SER A 378 18.76 24.53 12.38
CA SER A 378 18.70 24.72 10.93
C SER A 378 17.82 23.67 10.25
N ALA A 379 17.94 22.41 10.69
CA ALA A 379 17.09 21.33 10.18
C ALA A 379 15.61 21.57 10.52
N ARG A 380 15.30 21.97 11.76
CA ARG A 380 13.93 22.32 12.16
C ARG A 380 13.38 23.49 11.37
N GLY A 381 14.17 24.54 11.14
CA GLY A 381 13.76 25.66 10.29
C GLY A 381 13.36 25.20 8.88
N LYS A 382 14.05 24.20 8.31
CA LYS A 382 13.68 23.60 7.02
C LYS A 382 12.41 22.76 7.09
N LEU A 383 12.16 22.07 8.21
CA LEU A 383 10.92 21.32 8.43
C LEU A 383 9.71 22.25 8.63
N GLU A 384 9.88 23.37 9.31
CA GLU A 384 8.85 24.41 9.44
C GLU A 384 8.54 25.08 8.10
N GLU A 385 9.56 25.31 7.26
CA GLU A 385 9.37 25.75 5.87
C GLU A 385 8.54 24.72 5.09
N ALA A 386 8.86 23.43 5.21
CA ALA A 386 8.08 22.35 4.60
C ALA A 386 6.63 22.33 5.11
N GLN A 387 6.41 22.60 6.38
CA GLN A 387 5.08 22.66 6.98
C GLN A 387 4.25 23.76 6.34
N LYS A 388 4.79 24.99 6.27
CA LYS A 388 4.11 26.14 5.64
C LYS A 388 3.77 25.88 4.17
N VAL A 389 4.67 25.21 3.44
CA VAL A 389 4.44 24.84 2.03
C VAL A 389 3.29 23.83 1.91
N LEU A 390 3.22 22.83 2.79
CA LEU A 390 2.12 21.86 2.79
C LEU A 390 0.79 22.48 3.26
N GLU A 391 0.80 23.37 4.25
CA GLU A 391 -0.39 24.08 4.75
C GLU A 391 -1.00 25.02 3.70
N ALA A 392 -0.18 25.57 2.80
CA ALA A 392 -0.64 26.42 1.71
C ALA A 392 -1.28 25.64 0.54
N LYS A 393 -1.12 24.31 0.48
CA LYS A 393 -1.66 23.47 -0.59
C LYS A 393 -3.12 23.09 -0.34
N GLN A 394 -3.85 22.79 -1.41
CA GLN A 394 -5.19 22.22 -1.27
C GLN A 394 -5.10 20.83 -0.62
N PRO A 395 -5.96 20.52 0.38
CA PRO A 395 -5.93 19.21 1.02
C PRO A 395 -6.24 18.08 0.02
N ASN A 396 -5.26 17.20 -0.20
CA ASN A 396 -5.42 15.94 -0.91
C ASN A 396 -4.92 14.78 -0.03
N ARG A 397 -5.09 13.54 -0.49
CA ARG A 397 -4.74 12.35 0.31
C ARG A 397 -3.26 12.36 0.70
N MET A 398 -2.38 12.72 -0.25
CA MET A 398 -0.95 12.72 -0.02
C MET A 398 -0.55 13.81 0.97
N VAL A 399 -1.02 15.05 0.80
CA VAL A 399 -0.73 16.19 1.71
C VAL A 399 -1.08 15.84 3.16
N VAL A 400 -2.21 15.16 3.41
CA VAL A 400 -2.59 14.73 4.77
C VAL A 400 -1.57 13.75 5.36
N ILE A 401 -1.12 12.77 4.56
CA ILE A 401 -0.10 11.79 4.99
C ILE A 401 1.23 12.50 5.28
N LEU A 402 1.69 13.35 4.36
CA LEU A 402 2.97 14.06 4.51
C LEU A 402 2.95 15.02 5.70
N MET A 403 1.80 15.64 5.99
CA MET A 403 1.63 16.48 7.18
C MET A 403 1.76 15.67 8.47
N ALA A 404 1.15 14.49 8.53
CA ALA A 404 1.27 13.60 9.69
C ALA A 404 2.71 13.12 9.89
N GLU A 405 3.43 12.76 8.81
CA GLU A 405 4.85 12.41 8.87
C GLU A 405 5.71 13.57 9.36
N LEU A 406 5.47 14.78 8.83
CA LEU A 406 6.19 15.99 9.23
C LEU A 406 5.98 16.33 10.71
N GLN A 407 4.74 16.19 11.20
CA GLN A 407 4.44 16.38 12.62
C GLN A 407 5.21 15.40 13.49
N GLN A 408 5.30 14.12 13.10
CA GLN A 408 6.12 13.14 13.83
C GLN A 408 7.60 13.53 13.88
N LEU A 409 8.16 14.02 12.77
CA LEU A 409 9.54 14.51 12.72
C LEU A 409 9.75 15.70 13.68
N LEU A 410 8.81 16.66 13.70
CA LEU A 410 8.89 17.84 14.56
C LEU A 410 8.84 17.49 16.07
N GLN A 411 8.22 16.37 16.44
CA GLN A 411 8.18 15.90 17.84
C GLN A 411 9.51 15.30 18.34
N LEU A 412 10.43 14.91 17.45
CA LEU A 412 11.71 14.31 17.85
C LEU A 412 12.64 15.36 18.43
N LYS A 413 12.96 15.25 19.73
CA LYS A 413 13.75 16.25 20.47
C LYS A 413 15.26 16.12 20.35
N ARG A 414 15.77 14.96 19.95
CA ARG A 414 17.21 14.69 19.85
C ARG A 414 17.62 14.77 18.39
N TRP A 415 18.68 15.53 18.09
CA TRP A 415 19.23 15.62 16.74
C TRP A 415 19.50 14.25 16.09
N ASN A 416 20.13 13.31 16.79
CA ASN A 416 20.43 11.99 16.23
C ASN A 416 19.17 11.20 15.86
N ASP A 417 18.12 11.27 16.70
CA ASP A 417 16.83 10.64 16.39
C ASP A 417 16.17 11.31 15.18
N LEU A 418 16.22 12.64 15.13
CA LEU A 418 15.68 13.42 14.03
C LEU A 418 16.40 13.06 12.73
N LEU A 419 17.73 13.10 12.71
CA LEU A 419 18.54 12.77 11.54
C LEU A 419 18.29 11.33 11.07
N ALA A 420 18.29 10.35 11.98
CA ALA A 420 18.03 8.96 11.64
C ALA A 420 16.62 8.79 11.04
N ARG A 421 15.60 9.45 11.60
CA ARG A 421 14.24 9.40 11.06
C ARG A 421 14.12 10.14 9.72
N LEU A 422 14.78 11.28 9.54
CA LEU A 422 14.84 11.98 8.25
C LEU A 422 15.45 11.09 7.17
N LEU A 423 16.57 10.45 7.45
CA LEU A 423 17.26 9.54 6.52
C LEU A 423 16.42 8.30 6.19
N GLU A 424 15.70 7.75 7.17
CA GLU A 424 14.73 6.69 6.92
C GLU A 424 13.60 7.16 6.00
N HIS A 425 12.95 8.31 6.28
CA HIS A 425 11.88 8.83 5.42
C HIS A 425 12.40 9.09 4.00
N LEU A 426 13.60 9.64 3.85
CA LEU A 426 14.24 9.84 2.55
C LEU A 426 14.43 8.55 1.79
N THR A 427 14.99 7.51 2.42
CA THR A 427 15.15 6.21 1.75
C THR A 427 13.81 5.59 1.39
N SER A 428 12.83 5.62 2.31
CA SER A 428 11.48 5.11 2.07
C SER A 428 10.80 5.80 0.89
N HIS A 429 10.77 7.13 0.87
CA HIS A 429 10.15 7.90 -0.21
C HIS A 429 10.88 7.81 -1.54
N ARG A 430 12.23 7.79 -1.54
CA ARG A 430 13.02 7.68 -2.78
C ARG A 430 12.92 6.29 -3.40
N ARG A 431 12.82 5.25 -2.57
CA ARG A 431 12.59 3.88 -3.01
C ARG A 431 11.11 3.59 -3.27
N GLN A 432 10.22 4.42 -2.74
CA GLN A 432 8.77 4.22 -2.69
C GLN A 432 8.39 2.91 -1.98
N ARG A 433 9.15 2.56 -0.94
CA ARG A 433 9.11 1.27 -0.26
C ARG A 433 9.28 1.47 1.25
N GLY A 434 8.52 0.74 2.06
CA GLY A 434 8.72 0.70 3.50
C GLY A 434 7.57 1.35 4.25
N LEU A 435 7.81 2.48 4.92
CA LEU A 435 6.87 3.06 5.87
C LEU A 435 5.57 3.58 5.24
N ASN A 436 4.51 3.57 6.06
CA ASN A 436 3.24 4.27 5.84
C ASN A 436 2.61 4.01 4.47
N VAL A 437 2.67 4.99 3.57
CA VAL A 437 2.04 4.98 2.25
C VAL A 437 2.63 3.92 1.31
N PHE A 438 3.82 3.39 1.63
CA PHE A 438 4.52 2.37 0.87
C PHE A 438 4.55 1.00 1.57
N ALA A 439 3.82 0.86 2.67
CA ALA A 439 3.77 -0.40 3.40
C ALA A 439 3.06 -1.48 2.55
N PRO A 440 3.68 -2.65 2.38
CA PRO A 440 3.01 -3.79 1.75
C PRO A 440 1.68 -4.12 2.44
N PRO A 441 0.69 -4.68 1.73
CA PRO A 441 -0.63 -5.00 2.30
C PRO A 441 -0.57 -5.87 3.58
N ARG A 442 0.40 -6.78 3.69
CA ARG A 442 0.58 -7.69 4.83
C ARG A 442 1.23 -7.06 6.06
N THR A 443 1.73 -5.83 5.96
CA THR A 443 2.52 -5.18 7.02
C THR A 443 1.77 -5.12 8.34
N ALA A 444 0.49 -4.73 8.33
CA ALA A 444 -0.31 -4.62 9.56
C ALA A 444 -0.44 -5.96 10.29
N LYS A 445 -0.72 -7.06 9.56
CA LYS A 445 -0.81 -8.42 10.12
C LYS A 445 0.51 -8.87 10.71
N PHE A 446 1.61 -8.64 10.00
CA PHE A 446 2.96 -8.99 10.46
C PHE A 446 3.37 -8.21 11.72
N VAL A 447 3.07 -6.90 11.76
CA VAL A 447 3.30 -6.06 12.93
C VAL A 447 2.48 -6.55 14.12
N GLU A 448 1.19 -6.86 13.95
CA GLU A 448 0.34 -7.41 15.01
C GLU A 448 0.90 -8.71 15.58
N GLN A 449 1.33 -9.62 14.72
CA GLN A 449 1.98 -10.88 15.11
C GLN A 449 3.27 -10.64 15.88
N ALA A 450 4.07 -9.65 15.46
CA ALA A 450 5.27 -9.22 16.18
C ALA A 450 4.94 -8.70 17.59
N GLU A 451 3.88 -7.90 17.76
CA GLU A 451 3.51 -7.40 19.09
C GLU A 451 3.03 -8.52 20.02
N LYS A 452 2.33 -9.52 19.48
CA LYS A 452 1.93 -10.71 20.23
C LYS A 452 3.15 -11.53 20.64
N PHE A 453 4.09 -11.71 19.71
CA PHE A 453 5.32 -12.44 19.96
C PHE A 453 6.21 -11.77 21.01
N ASP A 454 6.35 -10.45 20.99
CA ASP A 454 7.10 -9.72 22.03
C ASP A 454 6.51 -9.91 23.43
N LYS A 455 5.18 -10.07 23.54
CA LYS A 455 4.50 -10.33 24.81
C LYS A 455 4.66 -11.79 25.26
N ASN A 456 4.70 -12.73 24.34
CA ASN A 456 4.86 -14.16 24.63
C ASN A 456 5.79 -14.86 23.63
N PRO A 457 7.12 -14.80 23.81
CA PRO A 457 8.09 -15.37 22.86
C PRO A 457 8.06 -16.90 22.74
N ASN A 458 7.34 -17.59 23.64
CA ASN A 458 7.18 -19.05 23.62
C ASN A 458 6.08 -19.52 22.67
N GLU A 459 5.24 -18.60 22.19
CA GLU A 459 4.18 -18.88 21.23
C GLU A 459 4.61 -18.37 19.85
N PRO A 460 5.19 -19.23 18.98
CA PRO A 460 5.73 -18.79 17.71
C PRO A 460 4.62 -18.27 16.79
N PRO A 461 4.88 -17.19 16.02
CA PRO A 461 3.93 -16.71 15.03
C PRO A 461 3.77 -17.76 13.90
N PRO A 462 2.63 -17.73 13.17
CA PRO A 462 2.44 -18.57 11.99
C PRO A 462 3.53 -18.31 10.95
N SER A 463 3.90 -19.32 10.15
CA SER A 463 4.82 -19.08 9.02
C SER A 463 4.12 -18.28 7.92
N VAL A 464 4.88 -17.77 6.94
CA VAL A 464 4.28 -17.12 5.77
C VAL A 464 3.34 -18.05 4.99
N GLU A 465 3.64 -19.35 4.89
CA GLU A 465 2.73 -20.32 4.25
C GLU A 465 1.43 -20.50 5.01
N ASP A 466 1.48 -20.44 6.34
CA ASP A 466 0.26 -20.53 7.15
C ASP A 466 -0.59 -19.26 6.97
N ASP A 467 0.04 -18.08 6.93
CA ASP A 467 -0.67 -16.83 6.61
C ASP A 467 -1.31 -16.86 5.22
N VAL A 468 -0.59 -17.37 4.20
CA VAL A 468 -1.11 -17.51 2.83
C VAL A 468 -2.33 -18.43 2.81
N LYS A 469 -2.26 -19.58 3.49
CA LYS A 469 -3.39 -20.53 3.55
C LYS A 469 -4.61 -19.93 4.25
N GLU A 470 -4.39 -19.15 5.30
CA GLU A 470 -5.45 -18.44 6.01
C GLU A 470 -6.11 -17.39 5.10
N GLU A 471 -5.31 -16.57 4.41
CA GLU A 471 -5.81 -15.58 3.45
C GLU A 471 -6.59 -16.23 2.29
N GLU A 472 -6.08 -17.33 1.73
CA GLU A 472 -6.77 -18.09 0.69
C GLU A 472 -8.09 -18.68 1.19
N ALA A 473 -8.15 -19.14 2.45
CA ALA A 473 -9.38 -19.63 3.07
C ALA A 473 -10.40 -18.51 3.32
N GLU A 474 -9.95 -17.33 3.76
CA GLU A 474 -10.80 -16.14 3.94
C GLU A 474 -11.38 -15.63 2.61
N VAL A 475 -10.55 -15.57 1.57
CA VAL A 475 -11.00 -15.24 0.21
C VAL A 475 -12.00 -16.28 -0.27
N ALA A 476 -11.70 -17.58 -0.13
CA ALA A 476 -12.62 -18.65 -0.51
C ALA A 476 -13.96 -18.60 0.26
N ALA A 477 -13.97 -18.13 1.51
CA ALA A 477 -15.16 -17.99 2.34
C ALA A 477 -16.01 -16.75 1.99
N THR A 478 -15.41 -15.72 1.41
CA THR A 478 -16.07 -14.47 1.02
C THR A 478 -16.48 -14.43 -0.46
N MET A 479 -15.96 -15.33 -1.29
CA MET A 479 -16.38 -15.49 -2.69
C MET A 479 -17.82 -16.03 -2.81
N PRO A 480 -18.68 -15.43 -3.64
CA PRO A 480 -19.98 -16.01 -3.97
C PRO A 480 -19.79 -17.38 -4.66
N VAL A 481 -20.68 -18.33 -4.36
CA VAL A 481 -20.63 -19.77 -4.75
C VAL A 481 -20.40 -20.02 -6.26
N SER A 482 -20.51 -19.02 -7.13
CA SER A 482 -20.25 -19.12 -8.57
C SER A 482 -18.77 -19.11 -8.99
N GLU A 483 -17.80 -18.84 -8.11
CA GLU A 483 -16.37 -18.68 -8.50
C GLU A 483 -15.38 -19.66 -7.87
N GLN A 484 -15.81 -20.64 -7.08
CA GLN A 484 -14.90 -21.66 -6.56
C GLN A 484 -14.51 -22.70 -7.63
N ARG A 485 -13.44 -22.41 -8.36
CA ARG A 485 -12.76 -23.36 -9.27
C ARG A 485 -12.01 -24.39 -8.43
N ARG A 486 -12.40 -25.67 -8.51
CA ARG A 486 -11.71 -26.78 -7.84
C ARG A 486 -10.39 -27.10 -8.56
N GLU A 487 -9.26 -26.95 -7.87
CA GLU A 487 -8.01 -27.62 -8.27
C GLU A 487 -8.00 -29.10 -7.83
N PRO A 488 -7.30 -29.98 -8.57
CA PRO A 488 -7.40 -31.42 -8.41
C PRO A 488 -6.40 -31.94 -7.37
N ARG A 489 -6.90 -32.64 -6.35
CA ARG A 489 -6.05 -33.41 -5.43
C ARG A 489 -5.52 -34.67 -6.14
N LEU A 490 -4.22 -34.67 -6.44
CA LEU A 490 -3.45 -35.88 -6.70
C LEU A 490 -2.88 -36.40 -5.38
N LEU A 491 -3.25 -37.63 -5.01
CA LEU A 491 -2.47 -38.50 -4.13
C LEU A 491 -2.53 -39.92 -4.71
N GLY A 492 -1.36 -40.51 -4.91
CA GLY A 492 -1.19 -41.83 -5.50
C GLY A 492 -1.37 -42.98 -4.50
N ARG A 493 -2.06 -44.03 -4.99
CA ARG A 493 -1.81 -45.50 -4.94
C ARG A 493 -1.48 -46.18 -3.59
N PRO A 494 -2.04 -47.37 -3.29
CA PRO A 494 -1.84 -48.59 -4.10
C PRO A 494 -3.10 -49.41 -4.44
N TRP A 495 -2.85 -50.37 -5.32
CA TRP A 495 -3.71 -51.33 -6.01
C TRP A 495 -4.25 -52.40 -5.05
N GLU A 496 -5.54 -52.74 -5.20
CA GLU A 496 -6.12 -54.09 -5.38
C GLU A 496 -7.62 -54.06 -5.02
N LEU A 497 -8.50 -54.17 -6.03
CA LEU A 497 -9.47 -55.27 -6.13
C LEU A 497 -10.36 -55.07 -7.37
N ARG A 498 -10.50 -56.19 -8.08
CA ARG A 498 -11.24 -56.42 -9.31
C ARG A 498 -12.74 -56.15 -9.10
N SER A 499 -13.34 -55.25 -9.87
CA SER A 499 -14.80 -55.21 -10.05
C SER A 499 -15.19 -54.62 -11.41
N SER A 500 -16.29 -55.14 -11.94
CA SER A 500 -16.69 -55.19 -13.35
C SER A 500 -16.88 -53.84 -14.05
N GLU A 501 -16.33 -53.73 -15.27
CA GLU A 501 -16.33 -52.55 -16.15
C GLU A 501 -17.71 -51.92 -16.40
N TRP A 502 -18.81 -52.66 -16.22
CA TRP A 502 -20.16 -52.17 -16.51
C TRP A 502 -20.68 -51.10 -15.53
N CYS A 503 -20.32 -51.20 -14.24
CA CYS A 503 -20.77 -50.22 -13.24
C CYS A 503 -20.10 -48.85 -13.42
N VAL A 504 -18.87 -48.84 -13.94
CA VAL A 504 -18.12 -47.61 -14.21
C VAL A 504 -18.78 -46.82 -15.35
N TRP A 505 -19.16 -47.50 -16.43
CA TRP A 505 -19.84 -46.84 -17.56
C TRP A 505 -21.22 -46.30 -17.20
N ALA A 506 -21.99 -47.00 -16.36
CA ALA A 506 -23.28 -46.50 -15.85
C ALA A 506 -23.11 -45.21 -15.02
N MET A 507 -22.07 -45.15 -14.17
CA MET A 507 -21.75 -43.94 -13.39
C MET A 507 -21.31 -42.78 -14.27
N VAL A 508 -20.54 -43.03 -15.34
CA VAL A 508 -20.11 -41.98 -16.29
C VAL A 508 -21.30 -41.37 -17.03
N VAL A 509 -22.27 -42.18 -17.45
CA VAL A 509 -23.51 -41.71 -18.11
C VAL A 509 -24.36 -40.90 -17.12
N LEU A 510 -24.49 -41.34 -15.87
CA LEU A 510 -25.22 -40.58 -14.85
C LEU A 510 -24.57 -39.22 -14.55
N CYS A 511 -23.24 -39.18 -14.40
CA CYS A 511 -22.49 -37.95 -14.14
C CYS A 511 -22.57 -36.95 -15.30
N THR A 512 -22.58 -37.42 -16.55
CA THR A 512 -22.71 -36.55 -17.72
C THR A 512 -24.11 -35.95 -17.83
N VAL A 513 -25.17 -36.71 -17.56
CA VAL A 513 -26.55 -36.20 -17.51
C VAL A 513 -26.70 -35.13 -16.41
N LEU A 514 -26.14 -35.37 -15.23
CA LEU A 514 -26.16 -34.39 -14.12
C LEU A 514 -25.39 -33.11 -14.48
N ALA A 515 -24.22 -33.23 -15.11
CA ALA A 515 -23.42 -32.08 -15.54
C ALA A 515 -24.18 -31.22 -16.56
N ILE A 516 -24.83 -31.85 -17.54
CA ILE A 516 -25.69 -31.14 -18.53
C ILE A 516 -26.84 -30.43 -17.82
N GLY A 517 -27.49 -31.08 -16.86
CA GLY A 517 -28.56 -30.47 -16.06
C GLY A 517 -28.11 -29.21 -15.31
N VAL A 518 -26.92 -29.25 -14.70
CA VAL A 518 -26.34 -28.09 -14.00
C VAL A 518 -26.00 -26.96 -14.97
N ILE A 519 -25.47 -27.27 -16.16
CA ILE A 519 -25.17 -26.27 -17.20
C ILE A 519 -26.45 -25.58 -17.66
N ILE A 520 -27.52 -26.34 -17.95
CA ILE A 520 -28.81 -25.78 -18.37
C ILE A 520 -29.40 -24.89 -17.27
N ALA A 521 -29.33 -25.31 -16.01
CA ALA A 521 -29.77 -24.50 -14.88
C ALA A 521 -28.95 -23.21 -14.74
N GLY A 522 -27.63 -23.28 -14.90
CA GLY A 522 -26.73 -22.12 -14.88
C GLY A 522 -27.05 -21.12 -16.00
N VAL A 523 -27.27 -21.61 -17.22
CA VAL A 523 -27.67 -20.77 -18.37
C VAL A 523 -29.02 -20.11 -18.12
N ALA A 524 -29.99 -20.83 -17.54
CA ALA A 524 -31.30 -20.26 -17.20
C ALA A 524 -31.18 -19.13 -16.16
N VAL A 525 -30.37 -19.32 -15.11
CA VAL A 525 -30.12 -18.28 -14.09
C VAL A 525 -29.40 -17.08 -14.69
N PHE A 526 -28.42 -17.31 -15.56
CA PHE A 526 -27.68 -16.23 -16.24
C PHE A 526 -28.57 -15.45 -17.22
N ALA A 527 -29.45 -16.13 -17.95
CA ALA A 527 -30.44 -15.51 -18.81
C ALA A 527 -31.43 -14.65 -18.00
N VAL A 528 -31.87 -15.14 -16.84
CA VAL A 528 -32.68 -14.35 -15.87
C VAL A 528 -31.89 -13.12 -15.41
N TYR A 529 -30.63 -13.26 -15.00
CA TYR A 529 -29.81 -12.12 -14.56
C TYR A 529 -29.65 -11.04 -15.65
N ILE A 530 -29.32 -11.43 -16.89
CA ILE A 530 -29.19 -10.50 -18.02
C ILE A 530 -30.51 -9.82 -18.35
N PHE A 531 -31.64 -10.54 -18.23
CA PHE A 531 -32.96 -9.98 -18.51
C PHE A 531 -33.38 -8.93 -17.46
N PHE A 532 -32.95 -9.09 -16.20
CA PHE A 532 -33.45 -8.25 -15.10
C PHE A 532 -32.56 -7.05 -14.70
N LYS A 533 -31.25 -7.00 -15.03
CA LYS A 533 -30.30 -5.89 -14.76
C LYS A 533 -30.76 -4.88 -13.68
N PRO A 534 -30.86 -5.31 -12.41
CA PRO A 534 -31.60 -4.55 -11.42
C PRO A 534 -30.83 -3.32 -10.95
N LYS A 535 -31.40 -2.13 -11.15
CA LYS A 535 -30.89 -0.89 -10.56
C LYS A 535 -31.29 -0.86 -9.09
N MET A 536 -30.32 -0.64 -8.19
CA MET A 536 -30.58 -0.61 -6.76
C MET A 536 -31.23 0.73 -6.36
N PRO A 537 -32.37 0.73 -5.66
CA PRO A 537 -32.92 1.92 -5.03
C PRO A 537 -32.00 2.47 -3.94
N TYR A 538 -32.04 3.79 -3.73
CA TYR A 538 -31.16 4.52 -2.83
C TYR A 538 -31.88 5.69 -2.15
N LEU A 539 -31.32 6.22 -1.07
CA LEU A 539 -31.75 7.44 -0.40
C LEU A 539 -30.85 8.61 -0.81
N VAL A 540 -31.40 9.79 -0.98
CA VAL A 540 -30.65 11.03 -1.26
C VAL A 540 -31.25 12.21 -0.50
N VAL A 541 -30.42 13.10 0.04
CA VAL A 541 -30.90 14.35 0.67
C VAL A 541 -31.32 15.32 -0.44
N SER A 542 -32.60 15.68 -0.51
CA SER A 542 -33.14 16.54 -1.57
C SER A 542 -33.26 18.01 -1.19
N ASP A 543 -33.55 18.30 0.09
CA ASP A 543 -33.62 19.66 0.64
C ASP A 543 -33.27 19.61 2.13
N ALA A 544 -32.62 20.66 2.65
CA ALA A 544 -32.37 20.81 4.07
C ALA A 544 -32.35 22.31 4.43
N ARG A 545 -32.96 22.68 5.56
CA ARG A 545 -33.04 24.07 6.03
C ARG A 545 -32.93 24.15 7.53
N LEU A 546 -32.08 25.04 8.02
CA LEU A 546 -31.94 25.35 9.44
C LEU A 546 -32.87 26.53 9.79
N VAL A 547 -33.93 26.27 10.53
CA VAL A 547 -34.94 27.30 10.86
C VAL A 547 -34.53 28.10 12.10
N LEU A 548 -34.03 27.43 13.13
CA LEU A 548 -33.60 28.06 14.37
C LEU A 548 -32.45 27.27 14.98
N LEU A 549 -31.45 27.99 15.48
CA LEU A 549 -30.38 27.44 16.32
C LEU A 549 -30.12 28.44 17.45
N GLN A 550 -30.39 28.02 18.68
CA GLN A 550 -30.04 28.71 19.91
C GLN A 550 -29.06 27.84 20.68
N TYR A 551 -27.89 28.39 20.95
CA TYR A 551 -26.78 27.73 21.62
C TYR A 551 -26.29 28.63 22.75
N ASP A 552 -26.03 28.05 23.92
CA ASP A 552 -25.55 28.78 25.08
C ASP A 552 -24.05 28.65 25.32
N GLN A 553 -23.52 29.57 26.13
CA GLN A 553 -22.11 29.58 26.53
C GLN A 553 -21.74 28.39 27.43
N GLY A 554 -22.74 27.64 27.91
CA GLY A 554 -22.56 26.40 28.68
C GLY A 554 -22.37 25.17 27.82
N GLY A 555 -22.36 25.29 26.49
CA GLY A 555 -22.15 24.18 25.57
C GLY A 555 -23.43 23.45 25.17
N THR A 556 -24.61 23.97 25.52
CA THR A 556 -25.89 23.31 25.28
C THR A 556 -26.63 23.94 24.10
N ILE A 557 -27.13 23.09 23.19
CA ILE A 557 -28.06 23.51 22.14
C ILE A 557 -29.43 23.70 22.80
N GLN A 558 -29.80 24.94 23.11
CA GLN A 558 -31.07 25.25 23.79
C GLN A 558 -32.30 24.99 22.91
N SER A 559 -32.19 25.29 21.62
CA SER A 559 -33.26 25.04 20.66
C SER A 559 -32.70 24.86 19.25
N LEU A 560 -33.07 23.77 18.59
CA LEU A 560 -32.72 23.47 17.21
C LEU A 560 -33.98 23.12 16.43
N GLN A 561 -34.29 23.91 15.41
CA GLN A 561 -35.35 23.63 14.45
C GLN A 561 -34.75 23.53 13.06
N MET A 562 -34.99 22.42 12.37
CA MET A 562 -34.59 22.24 10.98
C MET A 562 -35.56 21.36 10.21
N SER A 563 -35.63 21.54 8.90
CA SER A 563 -36.38 20.68 7.99
C SER A 563 -35.40 19.97 7.07
N ILE A 564 -35.42 18.64 7.03
CA ILE A 564 -34.62 17.81 6.14
C ILE A 564 -35.57 16.95 5.33
N THR A 565 -35.52 17.04 4.00
CA THR A 565 -36.27 16.14 3.11
C THR A 565 -35.31 15.13 2.50
N ILE A 566 -35.53 13.86 2.80
CA ILE A 566 -34.79 12.73 2.22
C ILE A 566 -35.67 12.06 1.19
N ARG A 567 -35.18 11.92 -0.04
CA ARG A 567 -35.90 11.26 -1.12
C ARG A 567 -35.43 9.82 -1.27
N ALA A 568 -36.36 8.88 -1.19
CA ALA A 568 -36.12 7.50 -1.55
C ALA A 568 -36.38 7.32 -3.05
N GLU A 569 -35.40 6.86 -3.81
CA GLU A 569 -35.43 6.79 -5.26
C GLU A 569 -35.39 5.34 -5.74
N ASN A 570 -36.34 4.96 -6.60
CA ASN A 570 -36.41 3.64 -7.20
C ASN A 570 -36.36 3.75 -8.73
N ASN A 571 -35.14 3.78 -9.29
CA ASN A 571 -34.92 3.84 -10.74
C ASN A 571 -35.07 2.46 -11.43
N ASN A 572 -35.63 1.48 -10.74
CA ASN A 572 -35.87 0.15 -11.28
C ASN A 572 -37.23 0.11 -11.99
N SER A 573 -37.26 -0.29 -13.26
CA SER A 573 -38.47 -0.38 -14.07
C SER A 573 -39.29 -1.66 -13.85
N LYS A 574 -38.74 -2.62 -13.10
CA LYS A 574 -39.28 -3.98 -13.04
C LYS A 574 -39.91 -4.36 -11.70
N ALA A 575 -39.60 -3.66 -10.61
CA ALA A 575 -40.29 -3.91 -9.34
C ALA A 575 -40.17 -2.78 -8.31
N ASP A 576 -41.05 -2.83 -7.32
CA ASP A 576 -41.16 -1.85 -6.24
C ASP A 576 -40.13 -2.12 -5.13
N ALA A 577 -39.62 -1.06 -4.53
CA ALA A 577 -38.60 -1.09 -3.48
C ALA A 577 -39.24 -0.85 -2.11
N THR A 578 -39.16 -1.84 -1.22
CA THR A 578 -39.63 -1.69 0.16
C THR A 578 -38.47 -1.35 1.09
N PHE A 579 -38.58 -0.26 1.82
CA PHE A 579 -37.65 0.12 2.88
C PHE A 579 -38.26 -0.32 4.22
N SER A 580 -37.68 -1.32 4.85
CA SER A 580 -38.21 -1.92 6.09
C SER A 580 -37.74 -1.21 7.36
N SER A 581 -36.65 -0.45 7.27
CA SER A 581 -36.20 0.44 8.34
C SER A 581 -35.31 1.52 7.72
N VAL A 582 -35.41 2.74 8.21
CA VAL A 582 -34.50 3.85 7.91
C VAL A 582 -34.11 4.44 9.24
N ASP A 583 -32.85 4.29 9.63
CA ASP A 583 -32.30 4.75 10.91
C ASP A 583 -31.14 5.70 10.60
N LEU A 584 -31.42 7.01 10.64
CA LEU A 584 -30.45 8.05 10.36
C LEU A 584 -30.24 8.89 11.62
N ALA A 585 -29.00 9.24 11.92
CA ALA A 585 -28.64 10.18 12.97
C ALA A 585 -28.20 11.49 12.33
N LEU A 586 -28.65 12.59 12.92
CA LEU A 586 -28.09 13.91 12.71
C LEU A 586 -27.16 14.20 13.89
N GLY A 587 -25.88 14.37 13.61
CA GLY A 587 -24.85 14.65 14.61
C GLY A 587 -24.15 15.99 14.39
N PHE A 588 -23.53 16.48 15.45
CA PHE A 588 -22.61 17.61 15.43
C PHE A 588 -21.33 17.21 16.17
N HIS A 589 -20.20 17.24 15.47
CA HIS A 589 -18.87 16.98 16.05
C HIS A 589 -18.80 15.70 16.93
N GLY A 590 -19.43 14.60 16.47
CA GLY A 590 -19.44 13.31 17.19
C GLY A 590 -20.58 13.14 18.20
N THR A 591 -21.39 14.16 18.46
CA THR A 591 -22.57 14.10 19.33
C THR A 591 -23.84 13.92 18.51
N ASP A 592 -24.61 12.86 18.78
CA ASP A 592 -25.91 12.61 18.14
C ASP A 592 -26.96 13.59 18.66
N VAL A 593 -27.45 14.47 17.77
CA VAL A 593 -28.43 15.51 18.11
C VAL A 593 -29.85 14.99 18.03
N VAL A 594 -30.18 14.24 16.98
CA VAL A 594 -31.50 13.61 16.81
C VAL A 594 -31.42 12.38 15.90
N LEU A 595 -32.30 11.42 16.13
CA LEU A 595 -32.47 10.27 15.25
C LEU A 595 -33.71 10.45 14.37
N LEU A 596 -33.53 10.34 13.05
CA LEU A 596 -34.56 10.39 12.03
C LEU A 596 -34.93 8.95 11.64
N ARG A 597 -36.17 8.55 11.97
CA ARG A 597 -36.72 7.23 11.65
C ARG A 597 -37.97 7.35 10.81
N SER A 598 -38.20 6.37 9.94
CA SER A 598 -39.47 6.21 9.23
C SER A 598 -40.04 4.80 9.39
N GLU A 599 -41.36 4.73 9.43
CA GLU A 599 -42.09 3.46 9.36
C GLU A 599 -41.85 2.78 8.00
N PRO A 600 -41.96 1.44 7.91
CA PRO A 600 -41.76 0.73 6.65
C PRO A 600 -42.62 1.28 5.52
N PHE A 601 -42.00 1.61 4.38
CA PHE A 601 -42.68 2.16 3.21
C PHE A 601 -42.23 1.48 1.92
N THR A 602 -43.00 1.65 0.85
CA THR A 602 -42.68 1.11 -0.48
C THR A 602 -42.66 2.22 -1.52
N VAL A 603 -41.61 2.23 -2.34
CA VAL A 603 -41.42 3.15 -3.47
C VAL A 603 -41.71 2.38 -4.76
N PRO A 604 -42.78 2.72 -5.49
CA PRO A 604 -43.10 2.09 -6.77
C PRO A 604 -41.93 2.13 -7.76
N ARG A 605 -41.90 1.18 -8.71
CA ARG A 605 -40.96 1.23 -9.85
C ARG A 605 -40.95 2.58 -10.56
N GLU A 606 -39.77 3.03 -10.97
CA GLU A 606 -39.54 4.33 -11.65
C GLU A 606 -40.16 5.53 -10.93
N SER A 607 -40.17 5.51 -9.60
CA SER A 607 -40.72 6.60 -8.81
C SER A 607 -39.81 7.00 -7.65
N SER A 608 -40.18 8.08 -6.98
CA SER A 608 -39.47 8.59 -5.81
C SER A 608 -40.47 8.99 -4.73
N LEU A 609 -40.14 8.72 -3.47
CA LEU A 609 -40.95 9.11 -2.31
C LEU A 609 -40.15 10.09 -1.44
N PRO A 610 -40.63 11.33 -1.24
CA PRO A 610 -40.03 12.26 -0.28
C PRO A 610 -40.41 11.87 1.15
N LEU A 611 -39.42 11.90 2.05
CA LEU A 611 -39.54 11.70 3.49
C LEU A 611 -39.16 13.01 4.18
N PRO A 612 -40.14 13.86 4.51
CA PRO A 612 -39.89 15.10 5.23
C PRO A 612 -39.67 14.82 6.71
N TYR A 613 -38.54 15.27 7.25
CA TYR A 613 -38.20 15.25 8.66
C TYR A 613 -38.18 16.68 9.19
N ASN A 614 -39.12 17.01 10.07
CA ASN A 614 -39.10 18.26 10.81
C ASN A 614 -38.47 18.01 12.17
N VAL A 615 -37.22 18.40 12.31
CA VAL A 615 -36.44 18.29 13.54
C VAL A 615 -36.76 19.49 14.41
N ALA A 616 -37.23 19.24 15.63
CA ALA A 616 -37.38 20.24 16.66
C ALA A 616 -36.86 19.64 17.96
N VAL A 617 -35.74 20.17 18.48
CA VAL A 617 -35.08 19.68 19.70
C VAL A 617 -34.91 20.86 20.65
N ALA A 618 -35.44 20.75 21.87
CA ALA A 618 -35.30 21.76 22.91
C ALA A 618 -35.53 21.15 24.32
N PRO A 619 -34.53 21.10 25.22
CA PRO A 619 -33.11 21.30 24.94
C PRO A 619 -32.51 20.11 24.16
N GLY A 620 -31.51 20.39 23.33
CA GLY A 620 -30.64 19.39 22.70
C GLY A 620 -29.53 18.90 23.63
N PRO A 621 -28.71 17.95 23.16
CA PRO A 621 -27.59 17.44 23.96
C PRO A 621 -26.54 18.52 24.20
N ALA A 622 -25.87 18.44 25.35
CA ALA A 622 -24.67 19.22 25.62
C ALA A 622 -23.53 18.72 24.73
N LEU A 623 -22.79 19.67 24.14
CA LEU A 623 -21.60 19.39 23.36
C LEU A 623 -20.41 19.14 24.29
N ASP A 624 -19.50 18.26 23.87
CA ASP A 624 -18.23 18.06 24.54
C ASP A 624 -17.29 19.26 24.31
N THR A 625 -16.14 19.31 24.99
CA THR A 625 -15.23 20.46 24.89
C THR A 625 -14.78 20.75 23.45
N ALA A 626 -14.60 19.71 22.63
CA ALA A 626 -14.26 19.87 21.22
C ALA A 626 -15.45 20.37 20.38
N GLY A 627 -16.65 19.84 20.62
CA GLY A 627 -17.89 20.30 20.01
C GLY A 627 -18.23 21.74 20.38
N MET A 628 -17.93 22.19 21.60
CA MET A 628 -18.10 23.58 22.02
C MET A 628 -17.20 24.52 21.19
N GLN A 629 -15.92 24.20 21.07
CA GLN A 629 -14.97 24.98 20.27
C GLN A 629 -15.39 25.01 18.79
N ALA A 630 -15.77 23.87 18.24
CA ALA A 630 -16.23 23.75 16.86
C ALA A 630 -17.53 24.53 16.60
N MET A 631 -18.46 24.55 17.56
CA MET A 631 -19.70 25.34 17.47
C MET A 631 -19.38 26.83 17.49
N ASP A 632 -18.52 27.29 18.41
CA ASP A 632 -18.10 28.70 18.48
C ASP A 632 -17.39 29.15 17.20
N GLU A 633 -16.50 28.34 16.64
CA GLU A 633 -15.84 28.60 15.35
C GLU A 633 -16.84 28.65 14.21
N SER A 634 -17.80 27.71 14.17
CA SER A 634 -18.84 27.65 13.14
C SER A 634 -19.77 28.87 13.18
N LEU A 635 -20.14 29.32 14.39
CA LEU A 635 -20.93 30.52 14.60
C LEU A 635 -20.16 31.78 14.17
N LYS A 636 -18.85 31.85 14.44
CA LYS A 636 -17.97 32.95 13.96
C LYS A 636 -17.80 32.95 12.44
N ALA A 637 -17.67 31.77 11.84
CA ALA A 637 -17.51 31.59 10.40
C ALA A 637 -18.81 31.84 9.60
N GLY A 638 -19.94 31.96 10.30
CA GLY A 638 -21.24 32.18 9.69
C GLY A 638 -21.85 30.94 9.04
N VAL A 639 -21.30 29.75 9.28
CA VAL A 639 -21.70 28.48 8.66
C VAL A 639 -21.61 27.35 9.68
N VAL A 640 -22.75 26.69 9.96
CA VAL A 640 -22.85 25.60 10.93
C VAL A 640 -22.99 24.26 10.21
N PRO A 641 -22.03 23.32 10.36
CA PRO A 641 -22.11 21.99 9.76
C PRO A 641 -22.87 21.00 10.65
N PHE A 642 -23.69 20.14 10.07
CA PHE A 642 -24.26 18.95 10.73
C PHE A 642 -23.98 17.70 9.89
N ASP A 643 -23.63 16.59 10.54
CA ASP A 643 -23.37 15.31 9.88
C ASP A 643 -24.63 14.45 9.91
N LEU A 644 -25.14 14.07 8.74
CA LEU A 644 -26.23 13.11 8.58
C LEU A 644 -25.64 11.76 8.18
N PHE A 645 -25.82 10.75 9.02
CA PHE A 645 -25.32 9.41 8.75
C PHE A 645 -26.26 8.32 9.25
N GLY A 646 -26.23 7.15 8.62
CA GLY A 646 -27.06 6.04 9.08
C GLY A 646 -27.24 4.95 8.05
N LYS A 647 -28.19 4.05 8.32
CA LYS A 647 -28.45 2.87 7.49
C LYS A 647 -29.93 2.74 7.19
N ALA A 648 -30.23 2.23 6.00
CA ALA A 648 -31.57 1.81 5.64
C ALA A 648 -31.56 0.36 5.18
N ARG A 649 -32.60 -0.38 5.56
CA ARG A 649 -32.78 -1.77 5.16
C ARG A 649 -33.76 -1.83 4.00
N THR A 650 -33.28 -2.20 2.82
CA THR A 650 -34.07 -2.24 1.60
C THR A 650 -34.31 -3.66 1.15
N ARG A 651 -35.51 -3.90 0.62
CA ARG A 651 -35.98 -5.16 0.08
C ARG A 651 -36.59 -4.93 -1.29
N TRP A 652 -36.19 -5.75 -2.25
CA TRP A 652 -36.78 -5.77 -3.57
C TRP A 652 -37.46 -7.12 -3.83
N LYS A 653 -38.63 -7.09 -4.46
CA LYS A 653 -39.43 -8.29 -4.77
C LYS A 653 -39.63 -8.38 -6.27
N VAL A 654 -38.98 -9.34 -6.93
CA VAL A 654 -39.17 -9.62 -8.36
C VAL A 654 -40.05 -10.86 -8.49
N GLY A 655 -41.31 -10.67 -8.86
CA GLY A 655 -42.28 -11.76 -8.99
C GLY A 655 -42.54 -12.51 -7.67
N VAL A 656 -42.83 -13.81 -7.77
CA VAL A 656 -43.16 -14.67 -6.62
C VAL A 656 -41.90 -15.26 -5.94
N PHE A 657 -40.78 -15.38 -6.67
CA PHE A 657 -39.68 -16.26 -6.29
C PHE A 657 -38.41 -15.57 -5.77
N VAL A 658 -38.15 -14.30 -6.10
CA VAL A 658 -36.87 -13.64 -5.75
C VAL A 658 -37.08 -12.49 -4.78
N LYS A 659 -36.56 -12.65 -3.55
CA LYS A 659 -36.56 -11.63 -2.49
C LYS A 659 -35.12 -11.28 -2.14
N ILE A 660 -34.64 -10.12 -2.57
CA ILE A 660 -33.30 -9.64 -2.25
C ILE A 660 -33.39 -8.64 -1.11
N ARG A 661 -32.54 -8.79 -0.09
CA ARG A 661 -32.45 -7.91 1.09
C ARG A 661 -31.03 -7.39 1.20
N TYR A 662 -30.88 -6.10 1.42
CA TYR A 662 -29.57 -5.47 1.62
C TYR A 662 -29.69 -4.23 2.48
N TRP A 663 -28.54 -3.74 2.93
CA TRP A 663 -28.42 -2.51 3.71
C TRP A 663 -27.78 -1.44 2.82
N THR A 664 -28.35 -0.25 2.82
CA THR A 664 -27.71 0.94 2.24
C THR A 664 -27.21 1.85 3.37
N ARG A 665 -26.11 2.55 3.13
CA ARG A 665 -25.54 3.49 4.12
C ARG A 665 -25.44 4.88 3.52
N ILE A 666 -25.88 5.89 4.27
CA ILE A 666 -25.70 7.30 3.92
C ILE A 666 -24.76 7.95 4.92
N SER A 667 -23.88 8.82 4.44
CA SER A 667 -23.00 9.66 5.25
C SER A 667 -22.75 10.94 4.47
N CYS A 668 -23.20 12.07 5.00
CA CYS A 668 -23.22 13.36 4.32
C CYS A 668 -23.08 14.48 5.34
N ARG A 669 -22.26 15.49 5.02
CA ARG A 669 -22.12 16.71 5.83
C ARG A 669 -22.95 17.84 5.24
N LEU A 670 -23.96 18.28 5.97
CA LEU A 670 -24.83 19.42 5.66
C LEU A 670 -24.21 20.70 6.21
N ARG A 671 -24.26 21.82 5.48
CA ARG A 671 -23.74 23.12 5.93
C ARG A 671 -24.81 24.19 5.80
N PHE A 672 -25.08 24.91 6.88
CA PHE A 672 -26.15 25.90 6.97
C PHE A 672 -25.57 27.28 7.28
N PHE A 673 -25.97 28.31 6.55
CA PHE A 673 -25.58 29.68 6.85
C PHE A 673 -26.31 30.21 8.10
N PHE A 674 -25.59 30.86 9.02
CA PHE A 674 -26.10 31.40 10.27
C PHE A 674 -25.29 32.63 10.74
N PRO A 675 -25.88 33.74 11.22
CA PRO A 675 -27.30 34.07 11.19
C PRO A 675 -27.73 34.44 9.76
N GLY A 676 -28.69 33.71 9.20
CA GLY A 676 -29.17 33.91 7.82
C GLY A 676 -30.46 33.12 7.56
N ASN A 677 -30.95 33.08 6.32
CA ASN A 677 -32.20 32.37 5.94
C ASN A 677 -32.14 30.83 6.12
N GLY A 678 -31.04 30.28 6.65
CA GLY A 678 -30.93 28.85 6.96
C GLY A 678 -30.93 27.92 5.74
N THR A 679 -30.87 28.48 4.54
CA THR A 679 -30.91 27.74 3.28
C THR A 679 -29.60 27.01 3.03
N VAL A 680 -29.66 25.69 2.88
CA VAL A 680 -28.59 24.88 2.28
C VAL A 680 -28.60 25.08 0.77
N MET A 681 -27.46 25.42 0.19
CA MET A 681 -27.28 25.48 -1.28
C MET A 681 -25.83 25.13 -1.64
N PRO A 682 -25.56 24.12 -2.50
CA PRO A 682 -26.33 22.89 -2.79
C PRO A 682 -25.72 21.66 -2.09
N THR A 683 -26.56 20.72 -1.65
CA THR A 683 -26.12 19.36 -1.30
C THR A 683 -25.66 18.64 -2.57
N ASP A 684 -24.38 18.31 -2.65
CA ASP A 684 -23.84 17.45 -3.70
C ASP A 684 -24.60 16.11 -3.67
N ARG A 685 -25.46 15.90 -4.67
CA ARG A 685 -26.35 14.72 -4.76
C ARG A 685 -25.57 13.42 -4.84
N ASP A 686 -24.34 13.45 -5.35
CA ASP A 686 -23.50 12.26 -5.47
C ASP A 686 -22.79 11.94 -4.16
N ARG A 687 -22.47 12.96 -3.35
CA ARG A 687 -21.91 12.79 -1.99
C ARG A 687 -22.96 12.45 -0.95
N CYS A 688 -24.19 12.96 -1.08
CA CYS A 688 -25.28 12.78 -0.12
C CYS A 688 -26.31 11.74 -0.56
N ARG A 689 -25.82 10.68 -1.19
CA ARG A 689 -26.58 9.51 -1.65
C ARG A 689 -26.11 8.24 -0.94
N SER A 690 -27.05 7.38 -0.57
CA SER A 690 -26.73 6.10 0.05
C SER A 690 -26.04 5.15 -0.93
N LYS A 691 -25.00 4.46 -0.47
CA LYS A 691 -24.29 3.40 -1.21
C LYS A 691 -24.73 2.02 -0.74
#